data_AF-A0A1H3P182-F1
#
_entry.id   AF-A0A1H3P182-F1
#
_cell.length_a   1.000
_cell.length_b   1.000
_cell.length_c   1.000
_cell.angle_alpha   90.00
_cell.angle_beta   90.00
_cell.angle_gamma   90.00
#
_symmetry.space_group_name_H-M   'P 1'
#
loop_
_entity.id
_entity.type
_entity.pdbx_description
1 polymer ?
#
loop_
_entity_poly.entity_id
_entity_poly.type
_entity_poly.pdbx_seq_one_letter_code
_entity_poly.pdbx_strand_id
1 'polypeptide(L)'
;MSVVGWRSVLVLGGIRSGKSEFAESLVGEGGPVRYVATGSPAGPRADGTEDPDWDARITAHRDRRPASWPTEETGADPTRLLELISAAEDGETLLVDDLGGWVTGLIDPERQPADDVATIADLATAVRESKARLILVSSEVGLSLVPLTTVGRAYTDALGATNQAVAGAADAVALVVAGQVTWLKQAAAAVAAPAVAAPAPVATEPAATPVVPATSPEVLTPTPAPAAAANGSGTDGQPAWSAPTMTLPALATGLVIQQGMSLPMPDEYTPPLSRERLGTLDLGGAGFGGLQRVVEFAAATQGRAVPQPWRKPRVVLIRGDHNGGAAAGTLPGESRRRADQARAGEGPVARLAAAAGATLQVVDAPACAAMEEREVLTLEEVESALRYGWRLAEEASDDGVDVLVLGAVGSGSEAAAAAVLASTTGAEPAAVLGRVVVPGAEIDDDAWMIRCAAVRDAMHRVRRSARSAKQVLVDVGGGDIAVATGLILGAAARRVPVLLDGPVGVAAGLVTRDLAGQARHWCLLPDHGNDPAVKLGADVLGLQPVLDLRLGLGEGATSLAALPLLRSALALAAGLPVHPAVAPDDETLAAADSFDEPADPAELPPSAWQGHPDPDPDPDPVDATATTWSNPSAEPTSTWPVQADAVPAQRENDDDHAAGNGTAPVEPERRPSALETWFDAKPEPADTGTDQPTRGA
;
A
#
# COMPACT_ATOMS: atom_id res chain seq x y z
N MET A 1 17.79 6.60 -19.21
CA MET A 1 17.50 8.04 -19.00
C MET A 1 18.84 8.74 -18.84
N SER A 2 19.13 9.76 -19.65
CA SER A 2 20.39 10.49 -19.56
C SER A 2 20.39 11.34 -18.28
N VAL A 3 21.19 10.96 -17.29
CA VAL A 3 21.38 11.67 -16.00
C VAL A 3 22.20 12.98 -16.18
N VAL A 4 22.50 13.34 -17.43
CA VAL A 4 23.33 14.47 -17.81
C VAL A 4 22.56 15.80 -17.73
N GLY A 5 21.25 15.77 -17.46
CA GLY A 5 20.39 16.95 -17.43
C GLY A 5 20.27 17.71 -16.10
N TRP A 6 20.73 17.14 -14.97
CA TRP A 6 20.57 17.77 -13.65
C TRP A 6 21.85 18.44 -13.19
N ARG A 7 21.73 19.69 -12.71
CA ARG A 7 22.86 20.43 -12.14
C ARG A 7 23.08 20.07 -10.69
N SER A 8 22.02 19.79 -9.92
CA SER A 8 22.12 19.36 -8.54
C SER A 8 21.26 18.13 -8.27
N VAL A 9 21.88 17.09 -7.69
CA VAL A 9 21.21 15.83 -7.33
C VAL A 9 21.49 15.51 -5.86
N LEU A 10 20.42 15.30 -5.08
CA LEU A 10 20.52 14.77 -3.73
C LEU A 10 20.24 13.26 -3.73
N VAL A 11 21.14 12.47 -3.16
CA VAL A 11 21.04 11.02 -3.01
C VAL A 11 20.88 10.68 -1.53
N LEU A 12 19.67 10.28 -1.16
CA LEU A 12 19.30 9.83 0.18
C LEU A 12 19.40 8.31 0.28
N GLY A 13 19.65 7.79 1.48
CA GLY A 13 19.53 6.35 1.72
C GLY A 13 19.93 5.92 3.12
N GLY A 14 19.52 4.70 3.50
CA GLY A 14 19.92 4.09 4.76
C GLY A 14 21.40 3.70 4.82
N ILE A 15 21.86 3.24 5.98
CA ILE A 15 23.19 2.64 6.14
C ILE A 15 23.30 1.40 5.24
N ARG A 16 24.38 1.28 4.47
CA ARG A 16 24.63 0.17 3.52
C ARG A 16 23.54 0.00 2.45
N SER A 17 22.80 1.06 2.12
CA SER A 17 21.80 1.05 1.06
C SER A 17 22.38 1.05 -0.36
N GLY A 18 23.67 1.34 -0.55
CA GLY A 18 24.27 1.57 -1.87
C GLY A 18 24.25 3.03 -2.33
N LYS A 19 23.88 3.98 -1.47
CA LYS A 19 23.77 5.41 -1.84
C LYS A 19 25.05 6.04 -2.39
N SER A 20 26.22 5.75 -1.81
CA SER A 20 27.49 6.29 -2.28
C SER A 20 27.88 5.72 -3.66
N GLU A 21 27.71 4.40 -3.86
CA GLU A 21 27.96 3.76 -5.16
C GLU A 21 27.06 4.31 -6.26
N PHE A 22 25.77 4.52 -5.94
CA PHE A 22 24.87 5.16 -6.86
C PHE A 22 25.28 6.61 -7.15
N ALA A 23 25.63 7.40 -6.14
CA ALA A 23 26.09 8.77 -6.31
C ALA A 23 27.36 8.87 -7.18
N GLU A 24 28.33 7.98 -6.97
CA GLU A 24 29.55 7.85 -7.78
C GLU A 24 29.20 7.54 -9.25
N SER A 25 28.22 6.65 -9.49
CA SER A 25 27.75 6.31 -10.85
C SER A 25 27.11 7.49 -11.59
N LEU A 26 26.66 8.53 -10.87
CA LEU A 26 26.11 9.75 -11.48
C LEU A 26 27.19 10.71 -11.98
N VAL A 27 28.46 10.49 -11.65
CA VAL A 27 29.56 11.31 -12.17
C VAL A 27 29.76 10.96 -13.65
N GLY A 28 29.35 11.86 -14.56
CA GLY A 28 29.47 11.65 -16.00
C GLY A 28 30.92 11.78 -16.51
N GLU A 29 31.18 11.25 -17.70
CA GLU A 29 32.45 11.46 -18.41
C GLU A 29 32.47 12.88 -19.02
N GLY A 30 33.30 13.81 -18.50
CA GLY A 30 33.46 15.10 -19.18
C GLY A 30 33.99 16.33 -18.41
N GLY A 31 34.43 16.24 -17.16
CA GLY A 31 34.97 17.41 -16.43
C GLY A 31 35.79 17.03 -15.19
N PRO A 32 36.52 17.96 -14.56
CA PRO A 32 37.24 17.70 -13.31
C PRO A 32 36.25 17.42 -12.18
N VAL A 33 36.52 16.37 -11.41
CA VAL A 33 35.68 15.91 -10.29
C VAL A 33 36.40 16.20 -8.99
N ARG A 34 35.76 16.91 -8.06
CA ARG A 34 36.24 17.13 -6.70
C ARG A 34 35.37 16.36 -5.72
N TYR A 35 36.00 15.46 -4.97
CA TYR A 35 35.33 14.75 -3.89
C TYR A 35 35.43 15.58 -2.61
N VAL A 36 34.32 15.85 -1.95
CA VAL A 36 34.26 16.61 -0.69
C VAL A 36 33.86 15.67 0.43
N ALA A 37 34.82 15.39 1.33
CA ALA A 37 34.61 14.59 2.51
C ALA A 37 34.28 15.50 3.71
N THR A 38 33.20 15.16 4.39
CA THR A 38 32.62 15.91 5.52
C THR A 38 32.64 15.11 6.82
N GLY A 39 32.93 13.81 6.76
CA GLY A 39 33.16 12.98 7.93
C GLY A 39 34.51 13.24 8.59
N SER A 40 34.66 12.78 9.83
CA SER A 40 35.93 12.85 10.55
C SER A 40 37.05 12.10 9.81
N PRO A 41 38.27 12.65 9.74
CA PRO A 41 39.40 12.03 9.05
C PRO A 41 39.79 10.69 9.69
N ALA A 42 40.45 9.84 8.91
CA ALA A 42 41.02 8.58 9.40
C ALA A 42 42.16 8.85 10.39
N GLY A 43 42.25 8.03 11.45
CA GLY A 43 43.24 8.17 12.52
C GLY A 43 42.65 8.51 13.90
N PRO A 44 43.50 8.86 14.88
CA PRO A 44 43.08 9.06 16.26
C PRO A 44 42.04 10.19 16.37
N ARG A 45 40.94 9.92 17.07
CA ARG A 45 39.95 10.95 17.41
C ARG A 45 40.55 12.01 18.32
N ALA A 46 39.86 13.15 18.45
CA ALA A 46 40.30 14.25 19.31
C ALA A 46 40.47 13.85 20.79
N ASP A 47 39.80 12.78 21.23
CA ASP A 47 39.93 12.18 22.56
C ASP A 47 41.02 11.07 22.66
N GLY A 48 41.77 10.85 21.58
CA GLY A 48 42.81 9.83 21.47
C GLY A 48 42.30 8.41 21.22
N THR A 49 41.00 8.21 21.01
CA THR A 49 40.43 6.90 20.70
C THR A 49 40.60 6.52 19.23
N GLU A 50 40.92 5.26 18.98
CA GLU A 50 40.99 4.69 17.62
C GLU A 50 39.67 4.00 17.27
N ASP A 51 39.23 4.11 16.01
CA ASP A 51 38.06 3.43 15.48
C ASP A 51 38.43 2.66 14.21
N PRO A 52 38.94 1.42 14.35
CA PRO A 52 39.43 0.65 13.22
C PRO A 52 38.33 0.31 12.21
N ASP A 53 37.06 0.22 12.65
CA ASP A 53 35.92 -0.01 11.76
C ASP A 53 35.62 1.23 10.91
N TRP A 54 35.74 2.43 11.49
CA TRP A 54 35.64 3.69 10.76
C TRP A 54 36.79 3.86 9.75
N ASP A 55 38.03 3.59 10.17
CA ASP A 55 39.22 3.68 9.31
C ASP A 55 39.14 2.70 8.12
N ALA A 56 38.64 1.48 8.35
CA ALA A 56 38.41 0.50 7.29
C ALA A 56 37.35 0.99 6.28
N ARG A 57 36.30 1.68 6.75
CA ARG A 57 35.26 2.26 5.88
C ARG A 57 35.79 3.40 5.04
N ILE A 58 36.63 4.28 5.61
CA ILE A 58 37.30 5.35 4.85
C ILE A 58 38.21 4.74 3.79
N THR A 59 38.98 3.69 4.13
CA THR A 59 39.88 3.02 3.19
C THR A 59 39.11 2.40 2.03
N ALA A 60 38.06 1.63 2.31
CA ALA A 60 37.21 1.05 1.27
C ALA A 60 36.52 2.10 0.39
N HIS A 61 36.21 3.28 0.95
CA HIS A 61 35.67 4.40 0.16
C HIS A 61 36.75 5.04 -0.73
N ARG A 62 37.99 5.19 -0.22
CA ARG A 62 39.13 5.71 -0.97
C ARG A 62 39.56 4.79 -2.12
N ASP A 63 39.50 3.48 -1.93
CA ASP A 63 39.93 2.49 -2.93
C ASP A 63 38.94 2.35 -4.11
N ARG A 64 37.65 2.64 -3.90
CA ARG A 64 36.62 2.53 -4.94
C ARG A 64 36.67 3.65 -5.99
N ARG A 65 37.16 4.82 -5.61
CA ARG A 65 37.15 6.01 -6.47
C ARG A 65 38.45 6.14 -7.28
N PRO A 66 38.39 6.70 -8.51
CA PRO A 66 39.59 6.96 -9.30
C PRO A 66 40.58 7.86 -8.56
N ALA A 67 41.89 7.53 -8.62
CA ALA A 67 42.94 8.37 -8.05
C ALA A 67 43.04 9.77 -8.66
N SER A 68 42.37 10.01 -9.80
CA SER A 68 42.28 11.29 -10.47
C SER A 68 41.33 12.29 -9.79
N TRP A 69 40.53 11.86 -8.79
CA TRP A 69 39.61 12.74 -8.06
C TRP A 69 40.29 13.36 -6.84
N PRO A 70 40.69 14.64 -6.86
CA PRO A 70 41.15 15.33 -5.65
C PRO A 70 40.10 15.27 -4.54
N THR A 71 40.56 15.03 -3.31
CA THR A 71 39.72 14.97 -2.12
C THR A 71 39.96 16.20 -1.26
N GLU A 72 38.90 16.95 -0.96
CA GLU A 72 38.88 18.05 -0.01
C GLU A 72 38.20 17.57 1.28
N GLU A 73 38.90 17.63 2.41
CA GLU A 73 38.33 17.32 3.71
C GLU A 73 37.90 18.63 4.39
N THR A 74 36.61 18.76 4.73
CA THR A 74 36.05 20.00 5.30
C THR A 74 36.32 20.14 6.81
N GLY A 75 36.58 19.03 7.50
CA GLY A 75 36.85 19.02 8.95
C GLY A 75 35.62 19.41 9.77
N ALA A 76 35.85 19.94 10.97
CA ALA A 76 34.79 20.34 11.91
C ALA A 76 34.19 21.74 11.62
N ASP A 77 34.67 22.44 10.59
CA ASP A 77 34.18 23.77 10.24
C ASP A 77 33.04 23.67 9.19
N PRO A 78 31.78 23.89 9.58
CA PRO A 78 30.64 23.77 8.66
C PRO A 78 30.68 24.82 7.54
N THR A 79 31.38 25.95 7.72
CA THR A 79 31.45 27.02 6.70
C THR A 79 32.31 26.60 5.50
N ARG A 80 33.27 25.69 5.70
CA ARG A 80 34.18 25.23 4.65
C ARG A 80 33.45 24.56 3.48
N LEU A 81 32.38 23.82 3.74
CA LEU A 81 31.56 23.20 2.69
C LEU A 81 30.89 24.27 1.81
N LEU A 82 30.35 25.33 2.43
CA LEU A 82 29.68 26.43 1.72
C LEU A 82 30.67 27.20 0.85
N GLU A 83 31.89 27.44 1.34
CA GLU A 83 32.97 28.05 0.56
C GLU A 83 33.33 27.22 -0.67
N LEU A 84 33.48 25.90 -0.51
CA LEU A 84 33.84 24.99 -1.60
C LEU A 84 32.76 24.94 -2.69
N ILE A 85 31.49 24.91 -2.30
CA ILE A 85 30.35 24.93 -3.22
C ILE A 85 30.29 26.28 -3.96
N SER A 86 30.47 27.39 -3.24
CA SER A 86 30.38 28.75 -3.80
C SER A 86 31.54 29.10 -4.72
N ALA A 87 32.74 28.57 -4.44
CA ALA A 87 33.94 28.77 -5.25
C ALA A 87 34.02 27.85 -6.48
N ALA A 88 33.13 26.88 -6.62
CA ALA A 88 33.16 25.92 -7.72
C ALA A 88 32.77 26.56 -9.06
N GLU A 89 33.58 26.29 -10.08
CA GLU A 89 33.40 26.88 -11.41
C GLU A 89 32.48 26.04 -12.31
N ASP A 90 32.00 26.64 -13.40
CA ASP A 90 31.17 25.96 -14.41
C ASP A 90 32.01 24.86 -15.11
N GLY A 91 31.42 23.69 -15.30
CA GLY A 91 32.09 22.50 -15.83
C GLY A 91 32.80 21.60 -14.79
N GLU A 92 32.88 22.01 -13.53
CA GLU A 92 33.32 21.13 -12.43
C GLU A 92 32.17 20.25 -11.91
N THR A 93 32.50 19.06 -11.40
CA THR A 93 31.56 18.24 -10.62
C THR A 93 32.05 18.09 -9.18
N LEU A 94 31.22 18.47 -8.21
CA LEU A 94 31.46 18.25 -6.79
C LEU A 94 30.59 17.09 -6.31
N LEU A 95 31.22 16.07 -5.74
CA LEU A 95 30.55 14.97 -5.06
C LEU A 95 30.79 15.10 -3.56
N VAL A 96 29.74 15.43 -2.80
CA VAL A 96 29.78 15.61 -1.35
C VAL A 96 29.23 14.34 -0.69
N ASP A 97 30.06 13.62 0.07
CA ASP A 97 29.65 12.41 0.78
C ASP A 97 30.26 12.41 2.21
N ASP A 98 29.48 12.60 3.28
CA ASP A 98 28.01 12.86 3.33
C ASP A 98 27.59 14.08 4.17
N LEU A 99 26.39 14.60 3.92
CA LEU A 99 25.84 15.68 4.73
C LEU A 99 25.64 15.30 6.21
N GLY A 100 25.64 14.00 6.55
CA GLY A 100 25.63 13.53 7.93
C GLY A 100 26.88 13.97 8.69
N GLY A 101 28.06 13.79 8.10
CA GLY A 101 29.33 14.30 8.66
C GLY A 101 29.30 15.80 8.88
N TRP A 102 28.77 16.56 7.90
CA TRP A 102 28.66 18.02 8.00
C TRP A 102 27.74 18.46 9.15
N VAL A 103 26.60 17.77 9.34
CA VAL A 103 25.68 18.04 10.45
C VAL A 103 26.34 17.77 11.81
N THR A 104 27.32 16.86 11.92
CA THR A 104 28.02 16.68 13.20
C THR A 104 28.79 17.94 13.63
N GLY A 105 29.29 18.73 12.69
CA GLY A 105 29.92 20.04 12.96
C GLY A 105 28.95 21.14 13.40
N LEU A 106 27.65 20.97 13.21
CA LEU A 106 26.60 21.88 13.70
C LEU A 106 26.15 21.57 15.13
N ILE A 107 26.48 20.38 15.64
CA ILE A 107 26.00 19.91 16.93
C ILE A 107 27.02 20.25 18.01
N ASP A 108 26.66 21.18 18.89
CA ASP A 108 27.39 21.45 20.13
C ASP A 108 26.84 20.58 21.28
N PRO A 109 27.63 19.63 21.84
CA PRO A 109 27.19 18.82 22.99
C PRO A 109 26.88 19.64 24.25
N GLU A 110 27.46 20.83 24.40
CA GLU A 110 27.26 21.71 25.56
C GLU A 110 26.06 22.65 25.38
N ARG A 111 25.49 22.77 24.17
CA ARG A 111 24.39 23.68 23.83
C ARG A 111 23.31 23.02 22.98
N GLN A 112 22.60 22.05 23.56
CA GLN A 112 21.48 21.37 22.89
C GLN A 112 20.10 21.85 23.36
N PRO A 113 19.11 21.93 22.44
CA PRO A 113 19.24 21.70 20.99
C PRO A 113 19.88 22.91 20.28
N ALA A 114 20.84 22.63 19.39
CA ALA A 114 21.43 23.63 18.50
C ALA A 114 20.62 23.64 17.19
N ASP A 115 19.63 24.53 17.09
CA ASP A 115 18.83 24.72 15.88
C ASP A 115 19.56 25.70 14.94
N ASP A 116 20.68 25.28 14.36
CA ASP A 116 21.49 26.07 13.41
C ASP A 116 20.82 26.19 12.02
N VAL A 117 19.54 26.56 12.02
CA VAL A 117 18.67 26.71 10.85
C VAL A 117 19.23 27.72 9.84
N ALA A 118 19.93 28.75 10.31
CA ALA A 118 20.58 29.73 9.44
C ALA A 118 21.66 29.08 8.56
N THR A 119 22.56 28.29 9.17
CA THR A 119 23.64 27.60 8.45
C THR A 119 23.08 26.56 7.46
N ILE A 120 21.98 25.88 7.81
CA ILE A 120 21.26 24.97 6.91
C ILE A 120 20.66 25.72 5.72
N ALA A 121 20.05 26.89 5.96
CA ALA A 121 19.49 27.73 4.90
C ALA A 121 20.58 28.29 3.97
N ASP A 122 21.75 28.62 4.51
CA ASP A 122 22.92 29.07 3.75
C ASP A 122 23.46 27.93 2.86
N LEU A 123 23.54 26.70 3.37
CA LEU A 123 23.88 25.52 2.55
C LEU A 123 22.90 25.34 1.39
N ALA A 124 21.60 25.39 1.66
CA ALA A 124 20.58 25.26 0.61
C ALA A 124 20.67 26.39 -0.43
N THR A 125 21.07 27.59 -0.03
CA THR A 125 21.32 28.72 -0.93
C THR A 125 22.56 28.48 -1.78
N ALA A 126 23.67 28.04 -1.19
CA ALA A 126 24.88 27.68 -1.92
C ALA A 126 24.61 26.57 -2.96
N VAL A 127 23.79 25.56 -2.62
CA VAL A 127 23.38 24.51 -3.57
C VAL A 127 22.58 25.07 -4.74
N ARG A 128 21.64 25.99 -4.52
CA ARG A 128 20.83 26.61 -5.59
C ARG A 128 21.66 27.51 -6.51
N GLU A 129 22.62 28.24 -5.94
CA GLU A 129 23.39 29.26 -6.66
C GLU A 129 24.68 28.72 -7.29
N SER A 130 25.05 27.48 -6.98
CA SER A 130 26.26 26.85 -7.53
C SER A 130 26.22 26.76 -9.05
N LYS A 131 27.37 27.07 -9.66
CA LYS A 131 27.59 26.95 -11.11
C LYS A 131 28.10 25.57 -11.49
N ALA A 132 28.71 24.86 -10.55
CA ALA A 132 29.20 23.51 -10.73
C ALA A 132 28.06 22.50 -10.68
N ARG A 133 28.32 21.29 -11.17
CA ARG A 133 27.43 20.16 -11.00
C ARG A 133 27.60 19.57 -9.60
N LEU A 134 26.52 19.46 -8.84
CA LEU A 134 26.53 18.95 -7.48
C LEU A 134 25.87 17.57 -7.38
N ILE A 135 26.56 16.63 -6.75
CA ILE A 135 26.00 15.37 -6.26
C ILE A 135 26.18 15.35 -4.75
N LEU A 136 25.09 15.35 -4.02
CA LEU A 136 25.06 15.45 -2.56
C LEU A 136 24.56 14.12 -2.01
N VAL A 137 25.31 13.48 -1.13
CA VAL A 137 24.92 12.23 -0.46
C VAL A 137 24.52 12.55 0.97
N SER A 138 23.39 12.00 1.41
CA SER A 138 22.96 12.10 2.79
C SER A 138 22.30 10.83 3.28
N SER A 139 22.38 10.58 4.58
CA SER A 139 21.71 9.44 5.20
C SER A 139 20.27 9.79 5.56
N GLU A 140 19.32 8.89 5.27
CA GLU A 140 17.92 9.07 5.67
C GLU A 140 17.69 8.39 7.03
N VAL A 141 17.83 9.17 8.10
CA VAL A 141 17.73 8.69 9.48
C VAL A 141 16.31 8.78 10.05
N GLY A 142 15.40 9.52 9.40
CA GLY A 142 14.01 9.66 9.83
C GLY A 142 13.18 8.38 9.69
N LEU A 143 13.71 7.38 8.96
CA LEU A 143 13.12 6.04 8.82
C LEU A 143 13.64 5.04 9.87
N SER A 144 14.48 5.47 10.82
CA SER A 144 15.03 4.63 11.89
C SER A 144 14.22 4.72 13.20
N LEU A 145 14.63 3.98 14.23
CA LEU A 145 14.09 4.13 15.58
C LEU A 145 14.47 5.50 16.14
N VAL A 146 13.57 6.09 16.94
CA VAL A 146 13.86 7.34 17.66
C VAL A 146 15.06 7.13 18.59
N PRO A 147 16.15 7.91 18.47
CA PRO A 147 17.34 7.74 19.31
C PRO A 147 17.04 7.90 20.81
N LEU A 148 17.66 7.05 21.63
CA LEU A 148 17.49 7.07 23.08
C LEU A 148 18.20 8.27 23.73
N THR A 149 19.29 8.74 23.14
CA THR A 149 20.09 9.87 23.65
C THR A 149 19.59 11.21 23.11
N THR A 150 19.71 12.27 23.91
CA THR A 150 19.36 13.64 23.51
C THR A 150 20.17 14.10 22.30
N VAL A 151 21.48 13.80 22.29
CA VAL A 151 22.39 14.10 21.18
C VAL A 151 21.95 13.38 19.90
N GLY A 152 21.50 12.13 20.00
CA GLY A 152 21.00 11.38 18.85
C GLY A 152 19.73 11.98 18.27
N ARG A 153 18.79 12.44 19.11
CA ARG A 153 17.58 13.13 18.66
C ARG A 153 17.92 14.46 17.97
N ALA A 154 18.77 15.28 18.59
CA ALA A 154 19.24 16.53 18.00
C ALA A 154 19.91 16.31 16.64
N TYR A 155 20.72 15.26 16.49
CA TYR A 155 21.32 14.88 15.20
C TYR A 155 20.27 14.48 14.16
N THR A 156 19.31 13.62 14.53
CA THR A 156 18.24 13.19 13.63
C THR A 156 17.38 14.37 13.16
N ASP A 157 17.05 15.29 14.06
CA ASP A 157 16.24 16.47 13.75
C ASP A 157 17.01 17.44 12.83
N ALA A 158 18.29 17.72 13.14
CA ALA A 158 19.15 18.59 12.33
C ALA A 158 19.42 18.00 10.93
N LEU A 159 19.69 16.69 10.83
CA LEU A 159 19.89 16.02 9.54
C LEU A 159 18.59 15.96 8.74
N GLY A 160 17.44 15.76 9.39
CA GLY A 160 16.13 15.84 8.75
C GLY A 160 15.85 17.23 8.18
N ALA A 161 16.10 18.29 8.95
CA ALA A 161 15.97 19.68 8.49
C ALA A 161 16.93 19.98 7.32
N THR A 162 18.17 19.50 7.40
CA THR A 162 19.17 19.63 6.33
C THR A 162 18.71 18.93 5.05
N ASN A 163 18.25 17.67 5.15
CA ASN A 163 17.75 16.90 4.01
C ASN A 163 16.57 17.60 3.34
N GLN A 164 15.62 18.15 4.11
CA GLN A 164 14.48 18.89 3.58
C GLN A 164 14.91 20.17 2.83
N ALA A 165 15.81 20.96 3.43
CA ALA A 165 16.28 22.21 2.84
C ALA A 165 17.06 21.96 1.53
N VAL A 166 17.95 20.96 1.52
CA VAL A 166 18.75 20.59 0.35
C VAL A 166 17.88 19.93 -0.73
N ALA A 167 16.90 19.10 -0.37
CA ALA A 167 15.94 18.52 -1.32
C ALA A 167 15.08 19.61 -2.00
N GLY A 168 14.74 20.67 -1.26
CA GLY A 168 14.09 21.86 -1.81
C GLY A 168 14.96 22.57 -2.84
N ALA A 169 16.26 22.70 -2.56
CA ALA A 169 17.26 23.33 -3.43
C ALA A 169 17.66 22.49 -4.66
N ALA A 170 17.70 21.17 -4.55
CA ALA A 170 18.21 20.27 -5.59
C ALA A 170 17.25 20.10 -6.78
N ASP A 171 17.76 19.93 -8.00
CA ASP A 171 16.92 19.67 -9.19
C ASP A 171 16.26 18.29 -9.15
N ALA A 172 17.00 17.31 -8.64
CA ALA A 172 16.54 15.94 -8.49
C ALA A 172 16.90 15.37 -7.11
N VAL A 173 16.04 14.48 -6.63
CA VAL A 173 16.22 13.78 -5.36
C VAL A 173 15.97 12.29 -5.60
N ALA A 174 16.94 11.46 -5.25
CA ALA A 174 16.85 10.01 -5.28
C ALA A 174 16.91 9.44 -3.86
N LEU A 175 16.17 8.37 -3.61
CA LEU A 175 16.25 7.55 -2.42
C LEU A 175 16.75 6.16 -2.82
N VAL A 176 17.81 5.69 -2.18
CA VAL A 176 18.40 4.37 -2.40
C VAL A 176 18.03 3.44 -1.24
N VAL A 177 17.41 2.31 -1.57
CA VAL A 177 16.99 1.27 -0.62
C VAL A 177 17.43 -0.09 -1.15
N ALA A 178 18.26 -0.82 -0.40
CA ALA A 178 18.76 -2.14 -0.80
C ALA A 178 19.37 -2.18 -2.23
N GLY A 179 20.14 -1.14 -2.59
CA GLY A 179 20.75 -0.98 -3.91
C GLY A 179 19.78 -0.52 -5.01
N GLN A 180 18.49 -0.36 -4.71
CA GLN A 180 17.47 0.07 -5.66
C GLN A 180 17.21 1.58 -5.53
N VAL A 181 17.11 2.26 -6.67
CA VAL A 181 16.97 3.71 -6.73
C VAL A 181 15.52 4.10 -7.03
N THR A 182 14.94 4.94 -6.19
CA THR A 182 13.63 5.56 -6.39
C THR A 182 13.79 7.07 -6.48
N TRP A 183 13.33 7.69 -7.56
CA TRP A 183 13.36 9.15 -7.70
C TRP A 183 12.18 9.78 -6.95
N LEU A 184 12.47 10.63 -5.96
CA LEU A 184 11.48 11.38 -5.18
C LEU A 184 11.12 12.73 -5.81
N LYS A 185 12.10 13.37 -6.44
CA LYS A 185 11.95 14.62 -7.19
C LYS A 185 12.67 14.48 -8.52
N GLN A 186 11.96 14.76 -9.61
CA GLN A 186 12.54 14.89 -10.94
C GLN A 186 12.11 16.23 -11.49
N ALA A 187 13.05 17.16 -11.70
CA ALA A 187 12.77 18.35 -12.49
C ALA A 187 12.26 17.90 -13.88
N ALA A 188 11.12 18.45 -14.32
CA ALA A 188 10.60 18.22 -15.65
C ALA A 188 11.73 18.51 -16.65
N ALA A 189 12.11 17.51 -17.45
CA ALA A 189 12.98 17.75 -18.58
C ALA A 189 12.36 18.90 -19.38
N ALA A 190 13.09 19.99 -19.55
CA ALA A 190 12.68 21.04 -20.47
C ALA A 190 12.46 20.36 -21.82
N VAL A 191 11.19 20.22 -22.21
CA VAL A 191 10.83 19.80 -23.55
C VAL A 191 11.37 20.89 -24.45
N ALA A 192 12.52 20.63 -25.07
CA ALA A 192 12.98 21.45 -26.17
C ALA A 192 11.85 21.42 -27.20
N ALA A 193 11.20 22.57 -27.37
CA ALA A 193 10.19 22.74 -28.41
C ALA A 193 10.80 22.27 -29.74
N PRO A 194 10.10 21.45 -30.53
CA PRO A 194 10.61 21.08 -31.84
C PRO A 194 10.84 22.37 -32.61
N ALA A 195 12.09 22.59 -33.03
CA ALA A 195 12.46 23.72 -33.86
C ALA A 195 11.53 23.75 -35.08
N VAL A 196 10.77 24.83 -35.22
CA VAL A 196 9.97 25.09 -36.41
C VAL A 196 10.94 25.15 -37.58
N ALA A 197 10.96 24.10 -38.38
CA ALA A 197 11.72 24.07 -39.62
C ALA A 197 11.14 25.14 -40.56
N ALA A 198 12.01 26.05 -41.00
CA ALA A 198 11.68 27.02 -42.04
C ALA A 198 11.23 26.30 -43.33
N PRO A 199 10.30 26.87 -44.11
CA PRO A 199 9.85 26.24 -45.35
C PRO A 199 11.01 26.22 -46.35
N ALA A 200 11.37 25.02 -46.81
CA ALA A 200 12.32 24.83 -47.91
C ALA A 200 11.69 25.30 -49.24
N PRO A 201 12.50 25.82 -50.18
CA PRO A 201 11.98 26.36 -51.43
C PRO A 201 11.45 25.24 -52.34
N VAL A 202 10.32 25.54 -52.99
CA VAL A 202 9.69 24.69 -53.99
C VAL A 202 10.66 24.46 -55.15
N ALA A 203 11.11 23.20 -55.29
CA ALA A 203 11.82 22.73 -56.47
C ALA A 203 10.82 22.06 -57.43
N THR A 204 10.82 22.52 -58.66
CA THR A 204 10.08 22.03 -59.82
C THR A 204 10.26 20.53 -60.07
N GLU A 205 9.14 19.84 -60.29
CA GLU A 205 9.04 18.43 -60.71
C GLU A 205 9.87 18.12 -61.97
N PRO A 206 10.51 16.94 -62.01
CA PRO A 206 10.68 16.17 -63.23
C PRO A 206 9.69 15.00 -63.29
N ALA A 207 9.26 14.73 -64.52
CA ALA A 207 8.22 13.78 -64.89
C ALA A 207 8.42 12.34 -64.38
N ALA A 208 7.28 11.71 -64.10
CA ALA A 208 7.10 10.40 -63.51
C ALA A 208 7.71 9.23 -64.31
N THR A 209 8.29 8.28 -63.58
CA THR A 209 8.49 6.89 -63.98
C THR A 209 7.50 6.03 -63.17
N PRO A 210 6.80 5.03 -63.75
CA PRO A 210 5.77 4.31 -63.03
C PRO A 210 6.44 3.32 -62.05
N VAL A 211 6.26 3.57 -60.75
CA VAL A 211 6.59 2.61 -59.69
C VAL A 211 5.30 1.91 -59.29
N VAL A 212 5.33 0.58 -59.35
CA VAL A 212 4.26 -0.31 -58.90
C VAL A 212 3.95 -0.02 -57.42
N PRO A 213 2.70 0.21 -57.01
CA PRO A 213 2.41 0.56 -55.62
C PRO A 213 2.64 -0.65 -54.72
N ALA A 214 3.58 -0.53 -53.78
CA ALA A 214 3.59 -1.38 -52.60
C ALA A 214 2.35 -1.04 -51.77
N THR A 215 1.48 -2.02 -51.57
CA THR A 215 0.29 -1.90 -50.71
C THR A 215 0.73 -1.58 -49.29
N SER A 216 0.26 -0.45 -48.73
CA SER A 216 0.34 -0.22 -47.29
C SER A 216 -0.38 -1.37 -46.57
N PRO A 217 0.17 -1.90 -45.46
CA PRO A 217 -0.48 -2.97 -44.71
C PRO A 217 -1.87 -2.52 -44.23
N GLU A 218 -2.81 -3.45 -44.31
CA GLU A 218 -4.23 -3.25 -44.01
C GLU A 218 -4.44 -2.79 -42.55
N VAL A 219 -5.12 -1.67 -42.37
CA VAL A 219 -5.58 -1.21 -41.04
C VAL A 219 -6.88 -1.95 -40.72
N LEU A 220 -6.78 -3.06 -40.00
CA LEU A 220 -7.91 -3.82 -39.50
C LEU A 220 -8.47 -3.15 -38.23
N THR A 221 -9.60 -2.47 -38.34
CA THR A 221 -10.39 -2.02 -37.19
C THR A 221 -11.33 -3.15 -36.70
N PRO A 222 -11.18 -3.66 -35.47
CA PRO A 222 -12.15 -4.60 -34.92
C PRO A 222 -13.49 -3.89 -34.65
N THR A 223 -14.59 -4.51 -35.10
CA THR A 223 -15.96 -4.04 -34.89
C THR A 223 -16.50 -4.59 -33.56
N PRO A 224 -17.04 -3.75 -32.65
CA PRO A 224 -17.69 -4.25 -31.44
C PRO A 224 -19.02 -4.95 -31.77
N ALA A 225 -19.27 -6.09 -31.14
CA ALA A 225 -20.52 -6.83 -31.22
C ALA A 225 -21.68 -6.07 -30.53
N PRO A 226 -22.95 -6.26 -30.97
CA PRO A 226 -24.09 -5.50 -30.47
C PRO A 226 -24.50 -5.89 -29.04
N ALA A 227 -25.03 -4.90 -28.31
CA ALA A 227 -25.51 -5.01 -26.94
C ALA A 227 -26.65 -6.02 -26.77
N ALA A 228 -26.57 -6.85 -25.73
CA ALA A 228 -27.60 -7.82 -25.36
C ALA A 228 -28.75 -7.15 -24.58
N ALA A 229 -29.95 -7.68 -24.82
CA ALA A 229 -31.25 -7.14 -24.43
C ALA A 229 -31.55 -7.21 -22.92
N ALA A 230 -32.29 -6.20 -22.45
CA ALA A 230 -32.94 -6.17 -21.15
C ALA A 230 -34.19 -7.06 -21.13
N ASN A 231 -34.24 -8.01 -20.20
CA ASN A 231 -35.47 -8.68 -19.74
C ASN A 231 -35.45 -8.58 -18.20
N GLY A 232 -36.50 -8.31 -17.45
CA GLY A 232 -37.90 -8.01 -17.70
C GLY A 232 -38.50 -7.62 -16.33
N SER A 233 -39.48 -6.74 -16.35
CA SER A 233 -40.19 -6.20 -15.19
C SER A 233 -41.06 -7.24 -14.47
N GLY A 234 -40.99 -7.29 -13.14
CA GLY A 234 -41.95 -8.00 -12.28
C GLY A 234 -42.38 -7.13 -11.10
N THR A 235 -43.68 -6.80 -11.04
CA THR A 235 -44.36 -6.05 -9.97
C THR A 235 -44.83 -6.99 -8.85
N ASP A 236 -44.39 -6.76 -7.60
CA ASP A 236 -45.22 -6.50 -6.40
C ASP A 236 -44.42 -6.60 -5.08
N GLY A 237 -44.24 -5.45 -4.43
CA GLY A 237 -44.59 -5.26 -3.01
C GLY A 237 -43.63 -5.62 -1.86
N GLN A 238 -42.61 -6.47 -2.02
CA GLN A 238 -41.62 -6.71 -0.96
C GLN A 238 -40.19 -6.81 -1.52
N PRO A 239 -39.19 -6.20 -0.85
CA PRO A 239 -37.82 -6.24 -1.35
C PRO A 239 -37.25 -7.66 -1.27
N ALA A 240 -36.49 -8.09 -2.28
CA ALA A 240 -36.04 -9.48 -2.45
C ALA A 240 -35.20 -10.04 -1.28
N TRP A 241 -34.62 -9.17 -0.45
CA TRP A 241 -33.92 -9.54 0.77
C TRP A 241 -34.85 -10.01 1.90
N SER A 242 -36.13 -9.60 1.89
CA SER A 242 -37.12 -9.91 2.93
C SER A 242 -38.05 -11.07 2.56
N ALA A 243 -37.84 -11.74 1.42
CA ALA A 243 -38.68 -12.86 1.01
C ALA A 243 -38.52 -14.04 1.98
N PRO A 244 -39.61 -14.60 2.55
CA PRO A 244 -39.53 -15.77 3.40
C PRO A 244 -38.99 -16.96 2.60
N THR A 245 -38.02 -17.69 3.16
CA THR A 245 -37.45 -18.91 2.60
C THR A 245 -38.54 -19.98 2.45
N MET A 246 -39.29 -19.95 1.34
CA MET A 246 -40.25 -21.01 1.02
C MET A 246 -39.48 -22.22 0.50
N THR A 247 -39.64 -23.32 1.22
CA THR A 247 -39.11 -24.65 0.92
C THR A 247 -39.43 -25.12 -0.51
N LEU A 248 -38.40 -25.30 -1.32
CA LEU A 248 -38.41 -26.19 -2.49
C LEU A 248 -37.63 -27.48 -2.12
N PRO A 249 -38.10 -28.68 -2.50
CA PRO A 249 -37.47 -29.94 -2.10
C PRO A 249 -36.30 -30.29 -3.03
N ALA A 250 -35.14 -29.68 -2.80
CA ALA A 250 -33.83 -30.22 -3.18
C ALA A 250 -32.74 -29.48 -2.38
N LEU A 251 -32.23 -30.13 -1.32
CA LEU A 251 -31.09 -29.70 -0.49
C LEU A 251 -31.20 -28.29 0.10
N ALA A 252 -31.89 -28.20 1.24
CA ALA A 252 -31.61 -27.18 2.23
C ALA A 252 -30.15 -27.32 2.71
N THR A 253 -29.22 -26.63 2.06
CA THR A 253 -27.93 -26.37 2.69
C THR A 253 -28.22 -25.41 3.84
N GLY A 254 -28.19 -25.92 5.07
CA GLY A 254 -28.20 -25.11 6.30
C GLY A 254 -26.96 -24.24 6.37
N LEU A 255 -26.91 -23.19 5.53
CA LEU A 255 -25.81 -22.25 5.46
C LEU A 255 -25.81 -21.41 6.74
N VAL A 256 -24.93 -21.78 7.66
CA VAL A 256 -24.67 -21.01 8.87
C VAL A 256 -23.43 -20.16 8.64
N ILE A 257 -23.64 -18.87 8.35
CA ILE A 257 -22.56 -17.89 8.31
C ILE A 257 -22.16 -17.60 9.76
N GLN A 258 -20.95 -18.00 10.13
CA GLN A 258 -20.41 -17.86 11.47
C GLN A 258 -18.91 -17.57 11.42
N GLN A 259 -18.40 -17.01 12.52
CA GLN A 259 -16.99 -16.71 12.66
C GLN A 259 -16.13 -17.98 12.56
N GLY A 260 -15.01 -17.88 11.85
CA GLY A 260 -14.07 -18.98 11.66
C GLY A 260 -14.53 -20.03 10.65
N MET A 261 -15.50 -19.72 9.79
CA MET A 261 -15.90 -20.65 8.72
C MET A 261 -14.76 -20.85 7.72
N SER A 262 -14.60 -22.09 7.24
CA SER A 262 -13.56 -22.44 6.27
C SER A 262 -14.09 -22.27 4.85
N LEU A 263 -13.34 -21.52 4.04
CA LEU A 263 -13.60 -21.31 2.61
C LEU A 263 -12.40 -21.80 1.79
N PRO A 264 -12.60 -22.21 0.53
CA PRO A 264 -11.49 -22.68 -0.30
C PRO A 264 -10.47 -21.55 -0.50
N MET A 265 -9.19 -21.92 -0.56
CA MET A 265 -8.14 -21.02 -1.01
C MET A 265 -8.02 -21.06 -2.54
N PRO A 266 -7.63 -19.95 -3.20
CA PRO A 266 -7.13 -20.01 -4.57
C PRO A 266 -5.92 -20.93 -4.68
N ASP A 267 -5.63 -21.39 -5.89
CA ASP A 267 -4.49 -22.27 -6.16
C ASP A 267 -3.16 -21.55 -5.88
N GLU A 268 -2.32 -22.12 -5.01
CA GLU A 268 -1.04 -21.55 -4.59
C GLU A 268 0.12 -21.86 -5.53
N TYR A 269 0.01 -22.88 -6.38
CA TYR A 269 1.06 -23.34 -7.30
C TYR A 269 1.03 -22.61 -8.63
N THR A 270 -0.16 -22.20 -9.07
CA THR A 270 -0.33 -21.55 -10.38
C THR A 270 0.26 -20.14 -10.49
N PRO A 271 0.29 -19.28 -9.45
CA PRO A 271 0.89 -17.95 -9.59
C PRO A 271 2.40 -17.95 -9.83
N PRO A 272 3.23 -18.74 -9.11
CA PRO A 272 4.66 -18.89 -9.43
C PRO A 272 4.89 -19.39 -10.85
N LEU A 273 4.15 -20.42 -11.29
CA LEU A 273 4.25 -20.95 -12.65
C LEU A 273 3.85 -19.91 -13.70
N SER A 274 2.82 -19.13 -13.42
CA SER A 274 2.39 -18.03 -14.29
C SER A 274 3.50 -16.98 -14.40
N ARG A 275 4.07 -16.56 -13.27
CA ARG A 275 5.18 -15.59 -13.21
C ARG A 275 6.41 -16.05 -13.98
N GLU A 276 6.83 -17.30 -13.80
CA GLU A 276 7.97 -17.88 -14.51
C GLU A 276 7.72 -17.84 -16.02
N ARG A 277 6.53 -18.27 -16.47
CA ARG A 277 6.15 -18.20 -17.88
C ARG A 277 6.11 -16.77 -18.41
N LEU A 278 5.64 -15.78 -17.64
CA LEU A 278 5.63 -14.39 -18.09
C LEU A 278 7.04 -13.89 -18.45
N GLY A 279 8.07 -14.39 -17.79
CA GLY A 279 9.47 -14.09 -18.10
C GLY A 279 9.99 -14.72 -19.39
N THR A 280 9.27 -15.70 -19.96
CA THR A 280 9.67 -16.37 -21.20
C THR A 280 8.91 -15.86 -22.43
N LEU A 281 7.90 -14.99 -22.25
CA LEU A 281 7.09 -14.49 -23.36
C LEU A 281 7.88 -13.58 -24.30
N ASP A 282 7.51 -13.60 -25.59
CA ASP A 282 8.04 -12.73 -26.62
C ASP A 282 7.53 -11.28 -26.44
N LEU A 283 8.10 -10.61 -25.42
CA LEU A 283 7.81 -9.23 -25.04
C LEU A 283 9.09 -8.41 -25.06
N GLY A 284 9.08 -7.30 -25.78
CA GLY A 284 10.10 -6.28 -25.64
C GLY A 284 9.96 -5.50 -24.33
N GLY A 285 11.09 -5.16 -23.68
CA GLY A 285 11.12 -4.29 -22.50
C GLY A 285 10.95 -5.03 -21.16
N ALA A 286 10.52 -4.31 -20.11
CA ALA A 286 10.46 -4.80 -18.73
C ALA A 286 9.23 -5.70 -18.41
N GLY A 287 8.49 -6.15 -19.43
CA GLY A 287 7.31 -7.02 -19.26
C GLY A 287 6.06 -6.29 -18.76
N PHE A 288 5.27 -6.97 -17.91
CA PHE A 288 3.94 -6.50 -17.46
C PHE A 288 3.97 -5.48 -16.31
N GLY A 289 5.13 -5.22 -15.69
CA GLY A 289 5.25 -4.31 -14.55
C GLY A 289 4.21 -4.62 -13.46
N GLY A 290 3.50 -3.58 -13.00
CA GLY A 290 2.45 -3.72 -11.98
C GLY A 290 1.27 -4.62 -12.37
N LEU A 291 1.02 -4.82 -13.68
CA LEU A 291 -0.05 -5.68 -14.20
C LEU A 291 0.27 -7.18 -14.08
N GLN A 292 1.50 -7.56 -13.78
CA GLN A 292 1.84 -8.96 -13.47
C GLN A 292 0.96 -9.52 -12.36
N ARG A 293 0.64 -8.71 -11.34
CA ARG A 293 -0.20 -9.11 -10.20
C ARG A 293 -1.60 -9.54 -10.61
N VAL A 294 -2.19 -8.92 -11.64
CA VAL A 294 -3.52 -9.36 -12.11
C VAL A 294 -3.46 -10.71 -12.83
N VAL A 295 -2.35 -10.99 -13.53
CA VAL A 295 -2.14 -12.29 -14.16
C VAL A 295 -1.96 -13.37 -13.09
N GLU A 296 -1.14 -13.13 -12.07
CA GLU A 296 -0.94 -14.05 -10.95
C GLU A 296 -2.23 -14.31 -10.17
N PHE A 297 -3.01 -13.26 -9.90
CA PHE A 297 -4.31 -13.39 -9.23
C PHE A 297 -5.31 -14.20 -10.07
N ALA A 298 -5.39 -13.93 -11.38
CA ALA A 298 -6.24 -14.71 -12.28
C ALA A 298 -5.77 -16.16 -12.41
N ALA A 299 -4.45 -16.42 -12.38
CA ALA A 299 -3.90 -17.77 -12.37
C ALA A 299 -4.35 -18.54 -11.12
N ALA A 300 -4.20 -17.93 -9.94
CA ALA A 300 -4.62 -18.50 -8.65
C ALA A 300 -6.11 -18.86 -8.63
N THR A 301 -6.94 -17.91 -9.04
CA THR A 301 -8.41 -18.02 -8.93
C THR A 301 -9.02 -18.92 -10.00
N GLN A 302 -8.35 -19.10 -11.14
CA GLN A 302 -8.77 -20.03 -12.19
C GLN A 302 -8.10 -21.40 -12.08
N GLY A 303 -7.08 -21.57 -11.23
CA GLY A 303 -6.29 -22.80 -11.12
C GLY A 303 -5.53 -23.13 -12.40
N ARG A 304 -4.96 -22.12 -13.07
CA ARG A 304 -4.25 -22.29 -14.35
C ARG A 304 -3.02 -21.41 -14.43
N ALA A 305 -1.86 -21.97 -14.78
CA ALA A 305 -0.64 -21.21 -15.03
C ALA A 305 -0.78 -20.20 -16.19
N VAL A 306 -1.64 -20.51 -17.18
CA VAL A 306 -2.04 -19.59 -18.24
C VAL A 306 -3.50 -19.18 -18.01
N PRO A 307 -3.75 -18.10 -17.27
CA PRO A 307 -5.11 -17.67 -16.99
C PRO A 307 -5.80 -17.18 -18.27
N GLN A 308 -7.11 -17.41 -18.34
CA GLN A 308 -7.94 -16.86 -19.41
C GLN A 308 -8.36 -15.43 -19.05
N PRO A 309 -8.50 -14.53 -20.03
CA PRO A 309 -9.11 -13.22 -19.80
C PRO A 309 -10.54 -13.39 -19.31
N TRP A 310 -10.97 -12.59 -18.34
CA TRP A 310 -12.37 -12.51 -17.95
C TRP A 310 -13.22 -12.07 -19.16
N ARG A 311 -14.27 -12.82 -19.46
CA ARG A 311 -15.18 -12.65 -20.60
C ARG A 311 -16.60 -12.33 -20.16
N LYS A 312 -17.02 -12.77 -18.98
CA LYS A 312 -18.37 -12.59 -18.45
C LYS A 312 -18.35 -11.88 -17.08
N PRO A 313 -17.85 -10.63 -17.01
CA PRO A 313 -17.92 -9.86 -15.78
C PRO A 313 -19.38 -9.53 -15.41
N ARG A 314 -19.70 -9.58 -14.12
CA ARG A 314 -20.97 -9.10 -13.56
C ARG A 314 -20.74 -8.07 -12.48
N VAL A 315 -21.37 -6.91 -12.63
CA VAL A 315 -21.45 -5.86 -11.62
C VAL A 315 -22.67 -6.12 -10.75
N VAL A 316 -22.47 -6.14 -9.44
CA VAL A 316 -23.56 -6.12 -8.46
C VAL A 316 -23.53 -4.77 -7.78
N LEU A 317 -24.51 -3.92 -8.12
CA LEU A 317 -24.69 -2.59 -7.54
C LEU A 317 -25.70 -2.68 -6.39
N ILE A 318 -25.22 -2.53 -5.16
CA ILE A 318 -26.04 -2.64 -3.95
C ILE A 318 -26.53 -1.25 -3.55
N ARG A 319 -27.84 -1.06 -3.51
CA ARG A 319 -28.47 0.16 -3.02
C ARG A 319 -28.86 0.01 -1.55
N GLY A 320 -28.24 0.77 -0.65
CA GLY A 320 -28.60 0.78 0.77
C GLY A 320 -28.48 2.18 1.35
N ASP A 321 -29.52 2.64 2.05
CA ASP A 321 -29.58 4.00 2.58
C ASP A 321 -29.46 3.98 4.10
N HIS A 322 -28.60 4.86 4.62
CA HIS A 322 -28.41 5.13 6.04
C HIS A 322 -29.11 6.44 6.42
N ASN A 323 -29.77 6.46 7.57
CA ASN A 323 -30.43 7.65 8.11
C ASN A 323 -29.50 8.44 9.06
N GLY A 324 -29.96 9.61 9.52
CA GLY A 324 -29.25 10.43 10.49
C GLY A 324 -28.11 11.26 9.88
N GLY A 325 -27.14 11.63 10.72
CA GLY A 325 -25.98 12.44 10.32
C GLY A 325 -25.07 11.74 9.31
N ALA A 326 -25.12 10.40 9.23
CA ALA A 326 -24.40 9.65 8.21
C ALA A 326 -24.77 10.08 6.78
N ALA A 327 -26.03 10.49 6.54
CA ALA A 327 -26.51 10.91 5.23
C ALA A 327 -26.25 12.40 4.90
N ALA A 328 -25.65 13.18 5.80
CA ALA A 328 -25.45 14.62 5.60
C ALA A 328 -24.75 14.93 4.26
N GLY A 329 -25.20 16.00 3.59
CA GLY A 329 -24.72 16.40 2.26
C GLY A 329 -25.23 15.53 1.10
N THR A 330 -26.07 14.52 1.37
CA THR A 330 -26.71 13.72 0.31
C THR A 330 -28.09 14.29 -0.03
N LEU A 331 -28.36 14.47 -1.32
CA LEU A 331 -29.69 14.87 -1.79
C LEU A 331 -30.72 13.75 -1.54
N PRO A 332 -31.89 14.04 -0.93
CA PRO A 332 -32.93 13.04 -0.71
C PRO A 332 -33.36 12.36 -2.00
N GLY A 333 -33.38 11.02 -2.00
CA GLY A 333 -33.78 10.20 -3.16
C GLY A 333 -32.72 10.05 -4.26
N GLU A 334 -31.53 10.64 -4.10
CA GLU A 334 -30.47 10.58 -5.10
C GLU A 334 -29.94 9.15 -5.32
N SER A 335 -29.77 8.38 -4.24
CA SER A 335 -29.38 6.96 -4.33
C SER A 335 -30.38 6.12 -5.13
N ARG A 336 -31.69 6.31 -4.87
CA ARG A 336 -32.77 5.70 -5.64
C ARG A 336 -32.73 6.13 -7.10
N ARG A 337 -32.59 7.43 -7.37
CA ARG A 337 -32.51 7.98 -8.73
C ARG A 337 -31.36 7.33 -9.51
N ARG A 338 -30.18 7.20 -8.92
CA ARG A 338 -29.01 6.56 -9.54
C ARG A 338 -29.20 5.06 -9.73
N ALA A 339 -29.78 4.36 -8.76
CA ALA A 339 -30.12 2.94 -8.90
C ALA A 339 -31.13 2.69 -10.03
N ASP A 340 -32.16 3.54 -10.15
CA ASP A 340 -33.15 3.45 -11.22
C ASP A 340 -32.55 3.79 -12.58
N GLN A 341 -31.64 4.78 -12.63
CA GLN A 341 -30.85 5.11 -13.82
C GLN A 341 -30.01 3.89 -14.25
N ALA A 342 -29.31 3.24 -13.31
CA ALA A 342 -28.53 2.04 -13.56
C ALA A 342 -29.40 0.87 -14.07
N ARG A 343 -30.59 0.64 -13.48
CA ARG A 343 -31.56 -0.36 -13.95
C ARG A 343 -32.06 -0.09 -15.37
N ALA A 344 -32.20 1.19 -15.74
CA ALA A 344 -32.57 1.61 -17.09
C ALA A 344 -31.41 1.51 -18.10
N GLY A 345 -30.20 1.10 -17.67
CA GLY A 345 -29.02 1.08 -18.54
C GLY A 345 -28.41 2.47 -18.77
N GLU A 346 -28.76 3.44 -17.95
CA GLU A 346 -28.31 4.82 -18.01
C GLU A 346 -27.28 5.13 -16.91
N GLY A 347 -26.64 6.30 -17.01
CA GLY A 347 -25.71 6.78 -16.00
C GLY A 347 -24.31 6.16 -16.09
N PRO A 348 -23.36 6.62 -15.25
CA PRO A 348 -21.95 6.26 -15.38
C PRO A 348 -21.68 4.76 -15.26
N VAL A 349 -22.23 4.11 -14.23
CA VAL A 349 -22.01 2.69 -13.95
C VAL A 349 -22.53 1.81 -15.09
N ALA A 350 -23.75 2.04 -15.59
CA ALA A 350 -24.30 1.24 -16.68
C ALA A 350 -23.56 1.47 -18.00
N ARG A 351 -23.12 2.70 -18.30
CA ARG A 351 -22.32 3.00 -19.49
C ARG A 351 -20.95 2.34 -19.44
N LEU A 352 -20.29 2.36 -18.28
CA LEU A 352 -19.01 1.69 -18.07
C LEU A 352 -19.16 0.16 -18.10
N ALA A 353 -20.22 -0.38 -17.51
CA ALA A 353 -20.52 -1.81 -17.58
C ALA A 353 -20.71 -2.24 -19.04
N ALA A 354 -21.52 -1.49 -19.81
CA ALA A 354 -21.71 -1.75 -21.24
C ALA A 354 -20.39 -1.67 -22.04
N ALA A 355 -19.56 -0.64 -21.80
CA ALA A 355 -18.28 -0.47 -22.46
C ALA A 355 -17.28 -1.61 -22.11
N ALA A 356 -17.33 -2.12 -20.89
CA ALA A 356 -16.50 -3.23 -20.44
C ALA A 356 -17.05 -4.62 -20.82
N GLY A 357 -18.24 -4.69 -21.43
CA GLY A 357 -18.94 -5.94 -21.72
C GLY A 357 -19.42 -6.69 -20.47
N ALA A 358 -19.70 -5.96 -19.38
CA ALA A 358 -20.17 -6.50 -18.11
C ALA A 358 -21.71 -6.45 -18.02
N THR A 359 -22.28 -7.50 -17.42
CA THR A 359 -23.67 -7.50 -17.00
C THR A 359 -23.83 -6.67 -15.73
N LEU A 360 -24.97 -6.01 -15.54
CA LEU A 360 -25.25 -5.17 -14.37
C LEU A 360 -26.51 -5.67 -13.65
N GLN A 361 -26.38 -5.97 -12.37
CA GLN A 361 -27.47 -6.37 -11.48
C GLN A 361 -27.57 -5.36 -10.34
N VAL A 362 -28.71 -4.66 -10.24
CA VAL A 362 -28.97 -3.69 -9.18
C VAL A 362 -29.85 -4.33 -8.12
N VAL A 363 -29.40 -4.35 -6.87
CA VAL A 363 -30.11 -4.97 -5.75
C VAL A 363 -30.36 -3.97 -4.63
N ASP A 364 -31.44 -4.17 -3.87
CA ASP A 364 -31.78 -3.31 -2.74
C ASP A 364 -31.43 -4.01 -1.42
N ALA A 365 -30.79 -3.26 -0.53
CA ALA A 365 -30.50 -3.66 0.84
C ALA A 365 -31.56 -3.09 1.83
N PRO A 366 -31.62 -3.64 3.06
CA PRO A 366 -32.42 -3.05 4.14
C PRO A 366 -32.09 -1.57 4.38
N ALA A 367 -33.10 -0.76 4.67
CA ALA A 367 -32.90 0.62 5.08
C ALA A 367 -32.37 0.67 6.52
N CYS A 368 -31.38 1.52 6.77
CA CYS A 368 -30.65 1.55 8.03
C CYS A 368 -31.08 2.73 8.90
N ALA A 369 -31.21 2.52 10.21
CA ALA A 369 -31.47 3.60 11.16
C ALA A 369 -30.25 4.54 11.32
N ALA A 370 -30.43 5.63 12.06
CA ALA A 370 -29.33 6.52 12.44
C ALA A 370 -28.38 5.81 13.42
N MET A 371 -27.14 5.56 12.97
CA MET A 371 -26.13 4.80 13.72
C MET A 371 -25.74 5.45 15.06
N GLU A 372 -25.85 6.76 15.15
CA GLU A 372 -25.56 7.55 16.35
C GLU A 372 -26.65 7.43 17.41
N GLU A 373 -27.87 7.02 17.05
CA GLU A 373 -29.01 6.95 17.96
C GLU A 373 -29.26 5.53 18.48
N ARG A 374 -29.14 4.52 17.61
CA ARG A 374 -29.51 3.13 17.90
C ARG A 374 -28.82 2.14 16.95
N GLU A 375 -29.06 0.85 17.15
CA GLU A 375 -28.68 -0.20 16.20
C GLU A 375 -29.26 0.10 14.81
N VAL A 376 -28.43 -0.03 13.76
CA VAL A 376 -28.81 0.31 12.39
C VAL A 376 -29.76 -0.71 11.78
N LEU A 377 -29.61 -1.98 12.18
CA LEU A 377 -30.42 -3.12 11.77
C LEU A 377 -30.55 -4.11 12.93
N THR A 378 -31.56 -4.97 12.89
CA THR A 378 -31.65 -6.13 13.76
C THR A 378 -30.71 -7.25 13.32
N LEU A 379 -30.36 -8.17 14.23
CA LEU A 379 -29.55 -9.34 13.89
C LEU A 379 -30.20 -10.20 12.79
N GLU A 380 -31.52 -10.33 12.80
CA GLU A 380 -32.26 -11.12 11.79
C GLU A 380 -32.17 -10.49 10.39
N GLU A 381 -32.26 -9.15 10.30
CA GLU A 381 -32.07 -8.42 9.05
C GLU A 381 -30.64 -8.57 8.53
N VAL A 382 -29.64 -8.49 9.42
CA VAL A 382 -28.23 -8.72 9.06
C VAL A 382 -28.02 -10.14 8.54
N GLU A 383 -28.56 -11.16 9.19
CA GLU A 383 -28.45 -12.53 8.71
C GLU A 383 -29.17 -12.75 7.38
N SER A 384 -30.31 -12.11 7.18
CA SER A 384 -31.06 -12.17 5.92
C SER A 384 -30.31 -11.49 4.78
N ALA A 385 -29.70 -10.33 5.04
CA ALA A 385 -28.85 -9.61 4.10
C ALA A 385 -27.60 -10.42 3.71
N LEU A 386 -26.92 -11.04 4.69
CA LEU A 386 -25.78 -11.93 4.45
C LEU A 386 -26.16 -13.13 3.57
N ARG A 387 -27.28 -13.79 3.86
CA ARG A 387 -27.79 -14.90 3.03
C ARG A 387 -28.18 -14.44 1.64
N TYR A 388 -28.75 -13.23 1.51
CA TYR A 388 -29.08 -12.67 0.20
C TYR A 388 -27.83 -12.42 -0.64
N GLY A 389 -26.80 -11.78 -0.08
CA GLY A 389 -25.51 -11.61 -0.74
C GLY A 389 -24.91 -12.93 -1.21
N TRP A 390 -24.94 -13.95 -0.35
CA TRP A 390 -24.45 -15.29 -0.71
C TRP A 390 -25.19 -15.87 -1.91
N ARG A 391 -26.53 -15.81 -1.92
CA ARG A 391 -27.34 -16.28 -3.06
C ARG A 391 -27.01 -15.56 -4.37
N LEU A 392 -26.77 -14.25 -4.33
CA LEU A 392 -26.37 -13.48 -5.52
C LEU A 392 -25.05 -14.00 -6.13
N ALA A 393 -24.11 -14.42 -5.29
CA ALA A 393 -22.85 -15.02 -5.76
C ALA A 393 -23.06 -16.43 -6.33
N GLU A 394 -23.97 -17.22 -5.75
CA GLU A 394 -24.35 -18.53 -6.31
C GLU A 394 -25.02 -18.39 -7.67
N GLU A 395 -25.99 -17.49 -7.79
CA GLU A 395 -26.66 -17.18 -9.06
C GLU A 395 -25.64 -16.72 -10.12
N ALA A 396 -24.69 -15.85 -9.75
CA ALA A 396 -23.62 -15.44 -10.66
C ALA A 396 -22.72 -16.60 -11.09
N SER A 397 -22.34 -17.48 -10.16
CA SER A 397 -21.55 -18.67 -10.47
C SER A 397 -22.29 -19.61 -11.42
N ASP A 398 -23.58 -19.85 -11.17
CA ASP A 398 -24.42 -20.74 -11.99
C ASP A 398 -24.64 -20.19 -13.40
N ASP A 399 -24.68 -18.86 -13.55
CA ASP A 399 -24.69 -18.16 -14.86
C ASP A 399 -23.33 -18.18 -15.59
N GLY A 400 -22.29 -18.71 -14.94
CA GLY A 400 -20.93 -18.78 -15.48
C GLY A 400 -20.22 -17.43 -15.53
N VAL A 401 -20.49 -16.55 -14.56
CA VAL A 401 -19.71 -15.32 -14.32
C VAL A 401 -18.28 -15.69 -13.92
N ASP A 402 -17.30 -15.06 -14.57
CA ASP A 402 -15.88 -15.33 -14.30
C ASP A 402 -15.19 -14.28 -13.43
N VAL A 403 -15.84 -13.14 -13.19
CA VAL A 403 -15.44 -12.14 -12.19
C VAL A 403 -16.63 -11.28 -11.76
N LEU A 404 -16.74 -11.00 -10.46
CA LEU A 404 -17.71 -10.08 -9.89
C LEU A 404 -17.08 -8.70 -9.67
N VAL A 405 -17.85 -7.64 -9.91
CA VAL A 405 -17.49 -6.27 -9.53
C VAL A 405 -18.48 -5.80 -8.48
N LEU A 406 -17.98 -5.44 -7.30
CA LEU A 406 -18.79 -4.99 -6.19
C LEU A 406 -18.92 -3.46 -6.23
N GLY A 407 -20.14 -2.97 -6.40
CA GLY A 407 -20.47 -1.55 -6.33
C GLY A 407 -21.52 -1.28 -5.27
N ALA A 408 -21.51 -0.10 -4.68
CA ALA A 408 -22.54 0.34 -3.73
C ALA A 408 -22.95 1.78 -4.01
N VAL A 409 -24.24 2.07 -3.84
CA VAL A 409 -24.83 3.40 -3.98
C VAL A 409 -25.81 3.63 -2.84
N GLY A 410 -25.63 4.71 -2.08
CA GLY A 410 -26.42 4.88 -0.88
C GLY A 410 -26.17 6.17 -0.15
N SER A 411 -27.22 6.74 0.44
CA SER A 411 -27.03 7.90 1.33
C SER A 411 -26.31 7.45 2.59
N GLY A 412 -25.14 8.02 2.87
CA GLY A 412 -24.36 7.74 4.07
C GLY A 412 -23.61 6.40 4.11
N SER A 413 -23.58 5.63 3.02
CA SER A 413 -22.81 4.38 2.94
C SER A 413 -21.32 4.55 3.20
N GLU A 414 -20.73 5.68 2.78
CA GLU A 414 -19.31 6.01 3.08
C GLU A 414 -19.08 6.23 4.58
N ALA A 415 -20.02 6.89 5.27
CA ALA A 415 -19.95 7.09 6.71
C ALA A 415 -20.11 5.76 7.47
N ALA A 416 -21.01 4.88 7.01
CA ALA A 416 -21.15 3.53 7.56
C ALA A 416 -19.88 2.69 7.34
N ALA A 417 -19.29 2.75 6.14
CA ALA A 417 -18.02 2.09 5.85
C ALA A 417 -16.89 2.61 6.76
N ALA A 418 -16.79 3.93 6.95
CA ALA A 418 -15.86 4.54 7.89
C ALA A 418 -16.10 4.09 9.34
N ALA A 419 -17.35 3.94 9.77
CA ALA A 419 -17.69 3.42 11.10
C ALA A 419 -17.27 1.95 11.29
N VAL A 420 -17.44 1.11 10.26
CA VAL A 420 -16.93 -0.27 10.26
C VAL A 420 -15.41 -0.30 10.34
N LEU A 421 -14.73 0.54 9.55
CA LEU A 421 -13.27 0.66 9.60
C LEU A 421 -12.80 1.13 10.99
N ALA A 422 -13.39 2.19 11.53
CA ALA A 422 -13.05 2.69 12.87
C ALA A 422 -13.28 1.62 13.95
N SER A 423 -14.39 0.87 13.88
CA SER A 423 -14.71 -0.21 14.83
C SER A 423 -13.68 -1.35 14.78
N THR A 424 -13.18 -1.68 13.59
CA THR A 424 -12.33 -2.85 13.37
C THR A 424 -10.83 -2.55 13.48
N THR A 425 -10.43 -1.32 13.14
CA THR A 425 -9.01 -0.89 13.08
C THR A 425 -8.62 0.07 14.20
N GLY A 426 -9.60 0.69 14.87
CA GLY A 426 -9.34 1.76 15.84
C GLY A 426 -8.98 3.10 15.22
N ALA A 427 -9.14 3.26 13.91
CA ALA A 427 -8.84 4.51 13.23
C ALA A 427 -9.77 5.66 13.64
N GLU A 428 -9.20 6.87 13.67
CA GLU A 428 -9.94 8.10 13.92
C GLU A 428 -10.95 8.35 12.78
N PRO A 429 -12.25 8.59 13.06
CA PRO A 429 -13.27 8.79 12.01
C PRO A 429 -12.90 9.88 11.00
N ALA A 430 -12.32 10.98 11.46
CA ALA A 430 -11.89 12.08 10.60
C ALA A 430 -10.74 11.72 9.63
N ALA A 431 -9.95 10.68 9.95
CA ALA A 431 -8.84 10.24 9.11
C ALA A 431 -9.28 9.29 7.99
N VAL A 432 -10.42 8.60 8.15
CA VAL A 432 -10.93 7.60 7.21
C VAL A 432 -12.14 8.06 6.41
N LEU A 433 -12.81 9.14 6.83
CA LEU A 433 -13.99 9.65 6.13
C LEU A 433 -13.59 10.64 5.02
N GLY A 434 -13.88 10.28 3.76
CA GLY A 434 -13.64 11.15 2.60
C GLY A 434 -14.43 12.47 2.69
N ARG A 435 -13.91 13.53 2.06
CA ARG A 435 -14.61 14.83 1.99
C ARG A 435 -15.93 14.70 1.23
N VAL A 436 -16.97 15.40 1.70
CA VAL A 436 -18.28 15.39 1.03
C VAL A 436 -18.22 16.34 -0.16
N VAL A 437 -18.47 15.81 -1.35
CA VAL A 437 -18.49 16.58 -2.60
C VAL A 437 -19.93 16.74 -3.08
N VAL A 438 -20.38 17.98 -3.20
CA VAL A 438 -21.73 18.33 -3.68
C VAL A 438 -21.71 18.70 -5.18
N PRO A 439 -22.88 18.78 -5.86
CA PRO A 439 -22.92 19.15 -7.28
C PRO A 439 -22.16 20.47 -7.55
N GLY A 440 -21.31 20.48 -8.57
CA GLY A 440 -20.38 21.58 -8.83
C GLY A 440 -18.94 21.33 -8.37
N ALA A 441 -18.66 20.16 -7.77
CA ALA A 441 -17.36 19.77 -7.23
C ALA A 441 -16.91 20.65 -6.04
N GLU A 442 -17.88 21.24 -5.33
CA GLU A 442 -17.65 21.98 -4.09
C GLU A 442 -17.54 21.01 -2.92
N ILE A 443 -16.69 21.33 -1.95
CA ILE A 443 -16.53 20.57 -0.71
C ILE A 443 -17.52 21.13 0.32
N ASP A 444 -18.36 20.25 0.86
CA ASP A 444 -19.29 20.56 1.94
C ASP A 444 -18.68 20.10 3.28
N ASP A 445 -17.91 20.99 3.90
CA ASP A 445 -17.26 20.71 5.19
C ASP A 445 -18.27 20.57 6.33
N ASP A 446 -19.42 21.25 6.27
CA ASP A 446 -20.47 21.14 7.28
C ASP A 446 -21.09 19.73 7.25
N ALA A 447 -21.44 19.24 6.06
CA ALA A 447 -21.89 17.86 5.90
C ALA A 447 -20.82 16.86 6.35
N TRP A 448 -19.55 17.11 6.01
CA TRP A 448 -18.44 16.26 6.45
C TRP A 448 -18.31 16.22 7.98
N MET A 449 -18.37 17.37 8.66
CA MET A 449 -18.34 17.45 10.12
C MET A 449 -19.52 16.70 10.77
N ILE A 450 -20.72 16.81 10.20
CA ILE A 450 -21.89 16.06 10.67
C ILE A 450 -21.70 14.55 10.50
N ARG A 451 -21.16 14.09 9.36
CA ARG A 451 -20.82 12.67 9.15
C ARG A 451 -19.79 12.19 10.17
N CYS A 452 -18.73 12.96 10.42
CA CYS A 452 -17.72 12.62 11.42
C CYS A 452 -18.31 12.54 12.83
N ALA A 453 -19.20 13.48 13.20
CA ALA A 453 -19.89 13.47 14.49
C ALA A 453 -20.75 12.21 14.64
N ALA A 454 -21.53 11.85 13.61
CA ALA A 454 -22.36 10.65 13.61
C ALA A 454 -21.53 9.37 13.80
N VAL A 455 -20.42 9.23 13.06
CA VAL A 455 -19.52 8.08 13.22
C VAL A 455 -18.90 8.04 14.62
N ARG A 456 -18.41 9.17 15.12
CA ARG A 456 -17.85 9.29 16.48
C ARG A 456 -18.87 8.91 17.56
N ASP A 457 -20.10 9.40 17.45
CA ASP A 457 -21.16 9.13 18.43
C ASP A 457 -21.60 7.66 18.39
N ALA A 458 -21.68 7.08 17.18
CA ALA A 458 -21.87 5.64 17.02
C ALA A 458 -20.73 4.84 17.68
N MET A 459 -19.45 5.22 17.45
CA MET A 459 -18.29 4.57 18.09
C MET A 459 -18.36 4.66 19.61
N HIS A 460 -18.76 5.81 20.16
CA HIS A 460 -18.93 5.97 21.60
C HIS A 460 -20.05 5.08 22.15
N ARG A 461 -21.18 4.96 21.44
CA ARG A 461 -22.31 4.09 21.80
C ARG A 461 -21.88 2.62 21.85
N VAL A 462 -21.14 2.16 20.84
CA VAL A 462 -20.81 0.74 20.66
C VAL A 462 -19.51 0.32 21.32
N ARG A 463 -18.82 1.23 22.03
CA ARG A 463 -17.52 0.96 22.69
C ARG A 463 -17.53 -0.23 23.65
N ARG A 464 -18.70 -0.59 24.19
CA ARG A 464 -18.92 -1.74 25.10
C ARG A 464 -19.63 -2.92 24.43
N SER A 465 -20.01 -2.79 23.16
CA SER A 465 -20.64 -3.86 22.39
C SER A 465 -19.64 -4.98 22.09
N ALA A 466 -20.16 -6.18 21.83
CA ALA A 466 -19.34 -7.28 21.34
C ALA A 466 -18.74 -6.91 19.98
N ARG A 467 -17.44 -7.14 19.79
CA ARG A 467 -16.74 -6.85 18.53
C ARG A 467 -16.84 -7.98 17.50
N SER A 468 -17.95 -8.71 17.48
CA SER A 468 -18.16 -9.75 16.47
C SER A 468 -18.55 -9.12 15.14
N ALA A 469 -18.16 -9.75 14.02
CA ALA A 469 -18.46 -9.25 12.68
C ALA A 469 -19.96 -8.95 12.45
N LYS A 470 -20.85 -9.85 12.90
CA LYS A 470 -22.30 -9.63 12.82
C LYS A 470 -22.77 -8.47 13.70
N GLN A 471 -22.19 -8.33 14.88
CA GLN A 471 -22.55 -7.23 15.78
C GLN A 471 -22.12 -5.87 15.20
N VAL A 472 -20.95 -5.79 14.55
CA VAL A 472 -20.51 -4.57 13.85
C VAL A 472 -21.51 -4.18 12.75
N LEU A 473 -22.04 -5.14 12.00
CA LEU A 473 -23.08 -4.89 10.99
C LEU A 473 -24.40 -4.40 11.60
N VAL A 474 -24.82 -5.00 12.72
CA VAL A 474 -26.02 -4.59 13.51
C VAL A 474 -25.87 -3.17 14.04
N ASP A 475 -24.68 -2.84 14.54
CA ASP A 475 -24.44 -1.62 15.28
C ASP A 475 -24.17 -0.42 14.37
N VAL A 476 -23.33 -0.57 13.35
CA VAL A 476 -22.85 0.57 12.53
C VAL A 476 -22.70 0.28 11.03
N GLY A 477 -22.67 -0.98 10.61
CA GLY A 477 -22.37 -1.34 9.23
C GLY A 477 -23.56 -1.24 8.28
N GLY A 478 -24.70 -1.83 8.64
CA GLY A 478 -25.94 -1.76 7.86
C GLY A 478 -26.04 -2.74 6.68
N GLY A 479 -27.11 -2.56 5.91
CA GLY A 479 -27.61 -3.57 4.97
C GLY A 479 -26.78 -3.72 3.71
N ASP A 480 -26.28 -2.63 3.15
CA ASP A 480 -25.41 -2.63 1.98
C ASP A 480 -24.10 -3.36 2.25
N ILE A 481 -23.45 -3.07 3.38
CA ILE A 481 -22.24 -3.76 3.83
C ILE A 481 -22.54 -5.23 4.15
N ALA A 482 -23.70 -5.56 4.74
CA ALA A 482 -24.10 -6.93 5.01
C ALA A 482 -24.34 -7.76 3.74
N VAL A 483 -25.04 -7.21 2.73
CA VAL A 483 -25.23 -7.88 1.42
C VAL A 483 -23.88 -8.05 0.72
N ALA A 484 -23.03 -7.01 0.72
CA ALA A 484 -21.69 -7.07 0.14
C ALA A 484 -20.82 -8.15 0.81
N THR A 485 -20.86 -8.25 2.14
CA THR A 485 -20.15 -9.28 2.92
C THR A 485 -20.62 -10.68 2.53
N GLY A 486 -21.94 -10.88 2.44
CA GLY A 486 -22.52 -12.15 2.00
C GLY A 486 -22.08 -12.54 0.59
N LEU A 487 -22.00 -11.56 -0.31
CA LEU A 487 -21.56 -11.76 -1.70
C LEU A 487 -20.09 -12.17 -1.79
N ILE A 488 -19.19 -11.54 -1.03
CA ILE A 488 -17.77 -11.93 -1.02
C ILE A 488 -17.60 -13.35 -0.47
N LEU A 489 -18.31 -13.69 0.62
CA LEU A 489 -18.29 -15.03 1.20
C LEU A 489 -18.80 -16.09 0.22
N GLY A 490 -19.94 -15.84 -0.44
CA GLY A 490 -20.51 -16.75 -1.44
C GLY A 490 -19.63 -16.88 -2.67
N ALA A 491 -19.01 -15.78 -3.13
CA ALA A 491 -18.10 -15.78 -4.27
C ALA A 491 -16.85 -16.62 -3.97
N ALA A 492 -16.25 -16.45 -2.80
CA ALA A 492 -15.14 -17.30 -2.35
C ALA A 492 -15.55 -18.78 -2.26
N ALA A 493 -16.72 -19.10 -1.70
CA ALA A 493 -17.22 -20.47 -1.65
C ALA A 493 -17.41 -21.09 -3.04
N ARG A 494 -17.81 -20.28 -4.02
CA ARG A 494 -18.02 -20.67 -5.43
C ARG A 494 -16.79 -20.50 -6.31
N ARG A 495 -15.64 -20.10 -5.74
CA ARG A 495 -14.38 -19.85 -6.46
C ARG A 495 -14.50 -18.79 -7.56
N VAL A 496 -15.29 -17.75 -7.31
CA VAL A 496 -15.46 -16.60 -8.21
C VAL A 496 -14.66 -15.42 -7.65
N PRO A 497 -13.72 -14.83 -8.43
CA PRO A 497 -12.98 -13.65 -7.99
C PRO A 497 -13.89 -12.42 -7.91
N VAL A 498 -13.57 -11.52 -6.97
CA VAL A 498 -14.32 -10.28 -6.73
C VAL A 498 -13.38 -9.07 -6.85
N LEU A 499 -13.75 -8.09 -7.68
CA LEU A 499 -13.13 -6.77 -7.70
C LEU A 499 -13.82 -5.90 -6.66
N LEU A 500 -13.07 -5.46 -5.64
CA LEU A 500 -13.56 -4.53 -4.64
C LEU A 500 -13.48 -3.10 -5.17
N ASP A 501 -14.52 -2.32 -4.90
CA ASP A 501 -14.54 -0.90 -5.18
C ASP A 501 -15.13 -0.11 -4.00
N GLY A 502 -14.58 1.10 -3.81
CA GLY A 502 -15.03 2.08 -2.84
C GLY A 502 -15.00 1.65 -1.36
N PRO A 503 -15.42 2.55 -0.47
CA PRO A 503 -15.39 2.31 0.98
C PRO A 503 -16.24 1.10 1.39
N VAL A 504 -17.42 0.91 0.78
CA VAL A 504 -18.31 -0.21 1.10
C VAL A 504 -17.67 -1.56 0.76
N GLY A 505 -16.99 -1.67 -0.38
CA GLY A 505 -16.34 -2.92 -0.79
C GLY A 505 -15.23 -3.32 0.18
N VAL A 506 -14.42 -2.36 0.62
CA VAL A 506 -13.35 -2.60 1.58
C VAL A 506 -13.89 -2.87 3.00
N ALA A 507 -14.91 -2.14 3.44
CA ALA A 507 -15.58 -2.41 4.72
C ALA A 507 -16.19 -3.82 4.76
N ALA A 508 -16.86 -4.24 3.68
CA ALA A 508 -17.36 -5.60 3.53
C ALA A 508 -16.24 -6.64 3.52
N GLY A 509 -15.09 -6.32 2.90
CA GLY A 509 -13.87 -7.13 2.97
C GLY A 509 -13.37 -7.33 4.40
N LEU A 510 -13.37 -6.29 5.24
CA LEU A 510 -12.95 -6.37 6.64
C LEU A 510 -13.89 -7.26 7.47
N VAL A 511 -15.20 -7.08 7.33
CA VAL A 511 -16.19 -7.94 8.00
C VAL A 511 -16.05 -9.38 7.52
N THR A 512 -15.82 -9.57 6.22
CA THR A 512 -15.58 -10.88 5.62
C THR A 512 -14.32 -11.54 6.18
N ARG A 513 -13.21 -10.80 6.34
CA ARG A 513 -11.97 -11.31 6.95
C ARG A 513 -12.21 -11.87 8.35
N ASP A 514 -13.02 -11.18 9.15
CA ASP A 514 -13.32 -11.59 10.52
C ASP A 514 -14.25 -12.82 10.56
N LEU A 515 -15.08 -13.04 9.53
CA LEU A 515 -15.92 -14.24 9.38
C LEU A 515 -15.14 -15.42 8.79
N ALA A 516 -14.38 -15.20 7.73
CA ALA A 516 -13.64 -16.18 6.96
C ALA A 516 -12.38 -15.54 6.34
N GLY A 517 -11.24 -15.67 7.03
CA GLY A 517 -9.99 -15.02 6.61
C GLY A 517 -9.51 -15.39 5.20
N GLN A 518 -9.90 -16.57 4.68
CA GLN A 518 -9.53 -17.03 3.33
C GLN A 518 -10.15 -16.19 2.21
N ALA A 519 -11.33 -15.60 2.44
CA ALA A 519 -12.08 -14.89 1.40
C ALA A 519 -11.35 -13.66 0.84
N ARG A 520 -10.43 -13.05 1.61
CA ARG A 520 -9.60 -11.94 1.11
C ARG A 520 -8.75 -12.33 -0.10
N HIS A 521 -8.36 -13.60 -0.22
CA HIS A 521 -7.55 -14.09 -1.35
C HIS A 521 -8.36 -14.21 -2.66
N TRP A 522 -9.69 -14.14 -2.58
CA TRP A 522 -10.59 -14.06 -3.74
C TRP A 522 -10.88 -12.62 -4.14
N CYS A 523 -10.33 -11.64 -3.43
CA CYS A 523 -10.56 -10.22 -3.69
C CYS A 523 -9.34 -9.60 -4.38
N LEU A 524 -9.61 -8.74 -5.37
CA LEU A 524 -8.62 -7.87 -6.00
C LEU A 524 -9.09 -6.42 -5.86
N LEU A 525 -8.17 -5.51 -5.56
CA LEU A 525 -8.45 -4.07 -5.55
C LEU A 525 -7.82 -3.45 -6.81
N PRO A 526 -8.61 -3.04 -7.82
CA PRO A 526 -8.04 -2.44 -9.03
C PRO A 526 -7.36 -1.10 -8.78
N ASP A 527 -7.96 -0.20 -8.01
CA ASP A 527 -7.47 1.14 -7.68
C ASP A 527 -8.08 1.58 -6.34
N HIS A 528 -7.40 2.46 -5.60
CA HIS A 528 -7.90 2.92 -4.30
C HIS A 528 -8.74 4.22 -4.37
N GLY A 529 -8.92 4.81 -5.55
CA GLY A 529 -9.78 5.96 -5.80
C GLY A 529 -9.44 7.26 -5.07
N ASN A 530 -8.21 7.38 -4.58
CA ASN A 530 -7.77 8.37 -3.58
C ASN A 530 -8.60 8.44 -2.28
N ASP A 531 -9.41 7.43 -2.00
CA ASP A 531 -10.27 7.42 -0.82
C ASP A 531 -9.48 6.92 0.42
N PRO A 532 -9.52 7.65 1.56
CA PRO A 532 -8.75 7.29 2.74
C PRO A 532 -9.23 5.99 3.41
N ALA A 533 -10.53 5.69 3.40
CA ALA A 533 -11.06 4.42 3.90
C ALA A 533 -10.57 3.27 3.02
N VAL A 534 -10.59 3.44 1.70
CA VAL A 534 -10.13 2.40 0.78
C VAL A 534 -8.64 2.11 0.98
N LYS A 535 -7.80 3.13 1.12
CA LYS A 535 -6.35 2.96 1.40
C LYS A 535 -6.11 2.19 2.69
N LEU A 536 -6.64 2.68 3.82
CA LEU A 536 -6.43 2.04 5.12
C LEU A 536 -6.98 0.62 5.15
N GLY A 537 -8.19 0.41 4.65
CA GLY A 537 -8.80 -0.91 4.69
C GLY A 537 -8.13 -1.88 3.71
N ALA A 538 -7.58 -1.42 2.58
CA ALA A 538 -6.74 -2.24 1.71
C ALA A 538 -5.47 -2.71 2.43
N ASP A 539 -4.79 -1.81 3.14
CA ASP A 539 -3.61 -2.15 3.94
C ASP A 539 -3.93 -3.22 5.00
N VAL A 540 -5.07 -3.05 5.70
CA VAL A 540 -5.53 -3.99 6.74
C VAL A 540 -5.95 -5.34 6.15
N LEU A 541 -6.43 -5.37 4.91
CA LEU A 541 -6.74 -6.61 4.17
C LEU A 541 -5.51 -7.24 3.52
N GLY A 542 -4.38 -6.54 3.48
CA GLY A 542 -3.19 -6.95 2.71
C GLY A 542 -3.41 -6.89 1.20
N LEU A 543 -4.33 -6.04 0.73
CA LEU A 543 -4.61 -5.84 -0.69
C LEU A 543 -3.78 -4.66 -1.21
N GLN A 544 -2.99 -4.90 -2.24
CA GLN A 544 -2.25 -3.85 -2.92
C GLN A 544 -3.02 -3.44 -4.19
N PRO A 545 -3.40 -2.16 -4.36
CA PRO A 545 -4.06 -1.67 -5.57
C PRO A 545 -3.27 -2.03 -6.83
N VAL A 546 -3.93 -2.53 -7.88
CA VAL A 546 -3.25 -2.89 -9.14
C VAL A 546 -2.72 -1.64 -9.86
N LEU A 547 -3.50 -0.56 -9.81
CA LEU A 547 -3.26 0.73 -10.44
C LEU A 547 -3.26 1.85 -9.37
N ASP A 548 -2.68 3.00 -9.72
CA ASP A 548 -2.74 4.28 -8.97
C ASP A 548 -3.25 5.40 -9.90
N LEU A 549 -4.44 5.19 -10.46
CA LEU A 549 -5.18 6.16 -11.28
C LEU A 549 -5.90 7.20 -10.41
N ARG A 550 -6.15 6.88 -9.13
CA ARG A 550 -6.81 7.79 -8.18
C ARG A 550 -8.21 8.18 -8.63
N LEU A 551 -8.97 7.21 -9.16
CA LEU A 551 -10.32 7.44 -9.69
C LEU A 551 -11.36 7.48 -8.56
N GLY A 552 -11.90 8.66 -8.27
CA GLY A 552 -13.00 8.85 -7.32
C GLY A 552 -14.39 8.67 -7.93
N LEU A 553 -14.60 7.69 -8.82
CA LEU A 553 -15.87 7.54 -9.56
C LEU A 553 -16.98 6.88 -8.72
N GLY A 554 -16.62 6.07 -7.72
CA GLY A 554 -17.55 5.38 -6.82
C GLY A 554 -18.42 4.32 -7.50
N GLU A 555 -19.33 3.70 -6.74
CA GLU A 555 -20.40 2.82 -7.27
C GLU A 555 -19.94 1.62 -8.14
N GLY A 556 -18.69 1.17 -8.03
CA GLY A 556 -18.14 0.10 -8.90
C GLY A 556 -17.51 0.63 -10.20
N ALA A 557 -17.62 1.93 -10.48
CA ALA A 557 -17.15 2.57 -11.71
C ALA A 557 -15.62 2.59 -11.82
N THR A 558 -14.90 2.68 -10.71
CA THR A 558 -13.43 2.67 -10.72
C THR A 558 -12.91 1.29 -11.11
N SER A 559 -13.52 0.23 -10.57
CA SER A 559 -13.22 -1.15 -11.01
C SER A 559 -13.56 -1.38 -12.48
N LEU A 560 -14.70 -0.86 -12.95
CA LEU A 560 -15.11 -0.97 -14.36
C LEU A 560 -14.19 -0.20 -15.32
N ALA A 561 -13.69 0.97 -14.91
CA ALA A 561 -12.74 1.75 -15.72
C ALA A 561 -11.38 1.04 -15.84
N ALA A 562 -10.95 0.33 -14.80
CA ALA A 562 -9.71 -0.45 -14.81
C ALA A 562 -9.84 -1.77 -15.59
N LEU A 563 -11.04 -2.37 -15.64
CA LEU A 563 -11.28 -3.71 -16.17
C LEU A 563 -10.76 -3.95 -17.61
N PRO A 564 -10.91 -3.03 -18.60
CA PRO A 564 -10.35 -3.22 -19.94
C PRO A 564 -8.83 -3.40 -19.95
N LEU A 565 -8.11 -2.66 -19.10
CA LEU A 565 -6.65 -2.78 -18.96
C LEU A 565 -6.27 -4.13 -18.34
N LEU A 566 -6.98 -4.54 -17.28
CA LEU A 566 -6.78 -5.84 -16.65
C LEU A 566 -7.01 -7.00 -17.64
N ARG A 567 -8.08 -6.94 -18.42
CA ARG A 567 -8.38 -7.93 -19.47
C ARG A 567 -7.31 -7.94 -20.57
N SER A 568 -6.77 -6.79 -20.92
CA SER A 568 -5.68 -6.69 -21.91
C SER A 568 -4.42 -7.37 -21.42
N ALA A 569 -4.05 -7.19 -20.15
CA ALA A 569 -2.92 -7.90 -19.54
C ALA A 569 -3.13 -9.43 -19.59
N LEU A 570 -4.31 -9.90 -19.21
CA LEU A 570 -4.65 -11.34 -19.30
C LEU A 570 -4.62 -11.85 -20.74
N ALA A 571 -5.09 -11.07 -21.70
CA ALA A 571 -5.12 -11.47 -23.11
C ALA A 571 -3.70 -11.58 -23.70
N LEU A 572 -2.82 -10.63 -23.38
CA LEU A 572 -1.42 -10.68 -23.78
C LEU A 572 -0.69 -11.85 -23.11
N ALA A 573 -0.89 -12.04 -21.80
CA ALA A 573 -0.30 -13.15 -21.06
C ALA A 573 -0.72 -14.51 -21.65
N ALA A 574 -1.99 -14.65 -22.03
CA ALA A 574 -2.51 -15.88 -22.61
C ALA A 574 -2.09 -16.10 -24.08
N GLY A 575 -1.94 -15.02 -24.86
CA GLY A 575 -1.82 -15.09 -26.32
C GLY A 575 -0.40 -15.04 -26.88
N LEU A 576 0.57 -14.51 -26.14
CA LEU A 576 1.93 -14.36 -26.66
C LEU A 576 2.71 -15.68 -26.67
N PRO A 577 3.53 -15.92 -27.71
CA PRO A 577 4.43 -17.08 -27.76
C PRO A 577 5.63 -16.89 -26.83
N VAL A 578 6.40 -17.96 -26.64
CA VAL A 578 7.72 -17.92 -25.97
C VAL A 578 8.72 -17.20 -26.87
N HIS A 579 9.58 -16.38 -26.29
CA HIS A 579 10.62 -15.66 -27.01
C HIS A 579 11.61 -16.66 -27.65
N PRO A 580 11.97 -16.53 -28.94
CA PRO A 580 12.82 -17.49 -29.65
C PRO A 580 14.17 -17.78 -28.97
N ALA A 581 14.77 -16.78 -28.32
CA ALA A 581 16.04 -16.96 -27.59
C ALA A 581 15.93 -17.80 -26.29
N VAL A 582 14.71 -18.06 -25.82
CA VAL A 582 14.42 -18.87 -24.61
C VAL A 582 13.64 -20.13 -25.00
N ALA A 583 13.26 -20.28 -26.28
CA ALA A 583 12.67 -21.51 -26.78
C ALA A 583 13.73 -22.62 -26.73
N PRO A 584 13.39 -23.83 -26.23
CA PRO A 584 14.31 -24.96 -26.30
C PRO A 584 14.61 -25.26 -27.77
N ASP A 585 15.90 -25.47 -28.10
CA ASP A 585 16.31 -25.87 -29.45
C ASP A 585 15.62 -27.20 -29.79
N ASP A 586 14.99 -27.30 -30.97
CA ASP A 586 14.35 -28.54 -31.45
C ASP A 586 15.32 -29.74 -31.44
N GLU A 587 16.64 -29.51 -31.51
CA GLU A 587 17.67 -30.53 -31.37
C GLU A 587 17.76 -31.13 -29.94
N THR A 588 17.43 -30.35 -28.90
CA THR A 588 17.45 -30.83 -27.51
C THR A 588 16.23 -31.66 -27.12
N LEU A 589 15.07 -31.41 -27.76
CA LEU A 589 13.86 -32.24 -27.58
C LEU A 589 13.99 -33.59 -28.32
N ALA A 590 14.61 -33.60 -29.49
CA ALA A 590 14.90 -34.84 -30.21
C ALA A 590 15.94 -35.74 -29.48
N ALA A 591 16.84 -35.13 -28.69
CA ALA A 591 17.81 -35.86 -27.87
C ALA A 591 17.22 -36.39 -26.53
N ALA A 592 16.13 -35.78 -26.04
CA ALA A 592 15.46 -36.22 -24.81
C ALA A 592 14.54 -37.44 -25.04
N ASP A 593 14.00 -37.60 -26.25
CA ASP A 593 13.18 -38.76 -26.65
C ASP A 593 14.02 -39.98 -27.09
N SER A 594 15.36 -39.88 -27.11
CA SER A 594 16.27 -40.97 -27.45
C SER A 594 16.97 -41.61 -26.25
N PHE A 595 16.32 -41.66 -25.08
CA PHE A 595 16.72 -42.58 -24.03
C PHE A 595 16.29 -44.00 -24.43
N ASP A 596 17.16 -44.70 -25.15
CA ASP A 596 17.10 -46.16 -25.24
C ASP A 596 17.19 -46.73 -23.83
N GLU A 597 16.19 -47.54 -23.46
CA GLU A 597 16.14 -48.27 -22.21
C GLU A 597 17.42 -49.13 -22.07
N PRO A 598 18.21 -48.99 -20.99
CA PRO A 598 19.46 -49.72 -20.90
C PRO A 598 19.15 -51.22 -20.78
N ALA A 599 19.66 -51.98 -21.74
CA ALA A 599 19.63 -53.43 -21.70
C ALA A 599 20.48 -53.95 -20.53
N ASP A 600 19.87 -54.81 -19.72
CA ASP A 600 20.41 -55.82 -18.80
C ASP A 600 21.63 -55.43 -17.90
N PRO A 601 21.53 -55.44 -16.55
CA PRO A 601 22.59 -55.01 -15.64
C PRO A 601 23.86 -55.90 -15.58
N ALA A 602 24.09 -56.80 -16.53
CA ALA A 602 25.07 -57.87 -16.40
C ALA A 602 26.45 -57.62 -17.05
N GLU A 603 26.69 -56.52 -17.76
CA GLU A 603 27.99 -56.28 -18.41
C GLU A 603 28.47 -54.83 -18.30
N LEU A 604 29.23 -54.52 -17.24
CA LEU A 604 30.16 -53.38 -17.24
C LEU A 604 31.55 -53.84 -16.78
N PRO A 605 32.64 -53.48 -17.50
CA PRO A 605 33.98 -53.93 -17.20
C PRO A 605 34.61 -53.14 -16.04
N PRO A 606 35.47 -53.76 -15.22
CA PRO A 606 36.09 -53.10 -14.08
C PRO A 606 37.40 -52.42 -14.50
N SER A 607 37.44 -51.08 -14.55
CA SER A 607 38.62 -50.26 -14.20
C SER A 607 38.48 -48.81 -14.68
N ALA A 608 38.43 -47.87 -13.73
CA ALA A 608 39.00 -46.51 -13.87
C ALA A 608 38.87 -45.75 -12.54
N TRP A 609 39.59 -46.20 -11.51
CA TRP A 609 39.93 -45.34 -10.37
C TRP A 609 41.40 -45.57 -10.00
N GLN A 610 42.27 -44.70 -10.50
CA GLN A 610 43.61 -44.40 -9.98
C GLN A 610 43.62 -42.87 -9.82
N GLY A 611 44.05 -42.20 -8.76
CA GLY A 611 44.67 -42.54 -7.49
C GLY A 611 45.33 -41.25 -6.97
N HIS A 612 45.14 -40.88 -5.71
CA HIS A 612 45.99 -39.92 -4.98
C HIS A 612 45.94 -40.22 -3.47
N PRO A 613 46.97 -39.88 -2.68
CA PRO A 613 47.53 -40.77 -1.66
C PRO A 613 47.03 -40.47 -0.24
N ASP A 614 46.98 -41.52 0.57
CA ASP A 614 46.64 -41.51 2.00
C ASP A 614 47.60 -40.64 2.86
N PRO A 615 47.08 -40.07 3.97
CA PRO A 615 47.79 -40.03 5.24
C PRO A 615 47.29 -41.13 6.21
N ASP A 616 48.24 -41.63 6.98
CA ASP A 616 48.30 -42.81 7.86
C ASP A 616 47.18 -43.03 8.93
N PRO A 617 47.11 -44.24 9.56
CA PRO A 617 45.89 -44.84 10.07
C PRO A 617 45.54 -44.50 11.53
N ASP A 618 44.24 -44.55 11.80
CA ASP A 618 43.64 -44.59 13.14
C ASP A 618 44.07 -45.83 13.95
N PRO A 619 43.99 -45.74 15.29
CA PRO A 619 43.55 -46.87 16.09
C PRO A 619 42.32 -46.51 16.93
N ASP A 620 41.15 -46.92 16.43
CA ASP A 620 40.19 -47.88 17.04
C ASP A 620 39.68 -47.70 18.50
N PRO A 621 38.50 -48.28 18.85
CA PRO A 621 37.25 -47.52 18.95
C PRO A 621 36.53 -47.76 20.29
N VAL A 622 35.54 -46.94 20.67
CA VAL A 622 34.50 -47.38 21.63
C VAL A 622 33.15 -46.71 21.38
N ASP A 623 32.24 -47.55 20.89
CA ASP A 623 30.77 -47.56 21.03
C ASP A 623 29.98 -46.27 20.76
N ALA A 624 29.61 -46.12 19.50
CA ALA A 624 28.34 -45.53 19.12
C ALA A 624 27.27 -46.62 19.13
N THR A 625 26.22 -46.46 19.94
CA THR A 625 24.92 -47.06 19.62
C THR A 625 23.84 -46.00 19.57
N ALA A 626 23.52 -45.67 18.32
CA ALA A 626 22.20 -45.39 17.74
C ALA A 626 21.23 -44.46 18.48
N THR A 627 20.82 -43.40 17.76
CA THR A 627 19.47 -42.84 17.93
C THR A 627 18.83 -42.65 16.56
N THR A 628 18.11 -43.67 16.12
CA THR A 628 16.91 -43.52 15.29
C THR A 628 15.73 -43.45 16.24
N TRP A 629 14.86 -42.45 16.11
CA TRP A 629 13.58 -42.44 16.83
C TRP A 629 12.43 -42.04 15.91
N SER A 630 11.46 -42.94 15.83
CA SER A 630 10.08 -42.67 15.43
C SER A 630 9.19 -42.81 16.69
N ASN A 631 8.21 -41.91 16.81
CA ASN A 631 7.13 -41.76 17.81
C ASN A 631 6.45 -43.10 18.23
N PRO A 632 5.77 -43.30 19.40
CA PRO A 632 4.73 -42.40 19.97
C PRO A 632 4.47 -42.41 21.52
N SER A 633 3.67 -41.42 21.96
CA SER A 633 2.65 -41.41 23.04
C SER A 633 2.91 -41.94 24.49
N ALA A 634 2.52 -41.06 25.44
CA ALA A 634 2.02 -41.25 26.81
C ALA A 634 2.99 -41.14 28.02
N GLU A 635 2.57 -40.27 28.96
CA GLU A 635 3.04 -39.84 30.30
C GLU A 635 3.47 -40.97 31.29
N PRO A 636 4.17 -40.73 32.46
CA PRO A 636 3.99 -39.59 33.39
C PRO A 636 5.17 -39.10 34.31
N THR A 637 4.94 -37.92 34.95
CA THR A 637 5.29 -37.41 36.31
C THR A 637 6.69 -37.50 36.96
N SER A 638 7.13 -36.37 37.57
CA SER A 638 7.90 -36.18 38.84
C SER A 638 9.07 -35.17 38.68
N THR A 639 9.05 -33.89 39.10
CA THR A 639 8.98 -33.20 40.42
C THR A 639 10.33 -32.83 41.11
N TRP A 640 10.65 -31.52 41.07
CA TRP A 640 11.27 -30.59 42.09
C TRP A 640 12.74 -30.78 42.56
N PRO A 641 13.45 -29.75 43.15
CA PRO A 641 12.93 -28.51 43.76
C PRO A 641 13.68 -27.17 43.48
N VAL A 642 12.98 -26.09 43.85
CA VAL A 642 13.40 -24.69 43.93
C VAL A 642 13.76 -24.36 45.38
N GLN A 643 14.83 -23.58 45.60
CA GLN A 643 15.23 -23.06 46.92
C GLN A 643 14.59 -21.68 47.18
N ALA A 644 13.98 -21.55 48.35
CA ALA A 644 13.45 -20.31 48.94
C ALA A 644 14.21 -20.06 50.25
N ASP A 645 14.54 -18.80 50.52
CA ASP A 645 14.99 -18.34 51.83
C ASP A 645 14.04 -17.27 52.37
N ALA A 646 13.83 -17.34 53.69
CA ALA A 646 12.74 -16.70 54.43
C ALA A 646 13.20 -15.51 55.32
N VAL A 647 12.19 -14.66 55.57
CA VAL A 647 11.93 -13.55 56.52
C VAL A 647 12.73 -13.49 57.85
N PRO A 648 12.73 -12.34 58.57
CA PRO A 648 11.83 -12.31 59.74
C PRO A 648 11.10 -10.97 59.98
N ALA A 649 9.95 -11.09 60.66
CA ALA A 649 9.12 -10.02 61.19
C ALA A 649 9.46 -9.67 62.65
N GLN A 650 9.17 -8.44 63.09
CA GLN A 650 8.92 -8.10 64.50
C GLN A 650 7.73 -7.15 64.66
N ARG A 651 7.04 -7.30 65.80
CA ARG A 651 5.71 -6.82 66.18
C ARG A 651 5.69 -5.44 66.86
N GLU A 652 4.53 -4.80 66.74
CA GLU A 652 3.74 -3.97 67.69
C GLU A 652 4.42 -3.09 68.75
N ASN A 653 4.02 -1.82 68.77
CA ASN A 653 3.52 -1.14 69.98
C ASN A 653 2.60 0.04 69.60
N ASP A 654 1.49 0.13 70.32
CA ASP A 654 0.49 1.19 70.33
C ASP A 654 0.91 2.42 71.18
N ASP A 655 0.08 3.46 71.07
CA ASP A 655 -0.23 4.55 72.02
C ASP A 655 0.26 6.00 71.76
N ASP A 656 -0.75 6.82 71.48
CA ASP A 656 -1.14 8.09 72.14
C ASP A 656 -0.63 9.50 71.74
N HIS A 657 -1.64 10.31 71.41
CA HIS A 657 -1.93 11.72 71.79
C HIS A 657 -1.06 12.93 71.32
N ALA A 658 -1.75 13.75 70.50
CA ALA A 658 -2.07 15.17 70.70
C ALA A 658 -1.06 16.31 70.44
N ALA A 659 -1.54 17.24 69.59
CA ALA A 659 -1.42 18.71 69.63
C ALA A 659 -0.10 19.43 69.25
N GLY A 660 -0.25 20.40 68.33
CA GLY A 660 0.33 21.74 68.52
C GLY A 660 1.25 22.30 67.43
N ASN A 661 0.71 23.24 66.66
CA ASN A 661 1.32 24.47 66.11
C ASN A 661 2.75 24.49 65.53
N GLY A 662 2.87 25.03 64.31
CA GLY A 662 3.91 26.04 64.04
C GLY A 662 4.49 26.08 62.64
N THR A 663 4.07 27.09 61.88
CA THR A 663 4.88 27.93 60.95
C THR A 663 5.56 27.30 59.73
N ALA A 664 5.09 27.75 58.56
CA ALA A 664 5.72 27.64 57.24
C ALA A 664 7.07 28.38 57.16
N PRO A 665 7.88 28.04 56.14
CA PRO A 665 8.37 29.07 55.24
C PRO A 665 8.16 28.74 53.75
N VAL A 666 7.49 29.69 53.09
CA VAL A 666 7.66 30.25 51.73
C VAL A 666 8.48 29.45 50.69
N GLU A 667 7.80 29.20 49.57
CA GLU A 667 8.21 28.66 48.26
C GLU A 667 9.40 29.37 47.56
N PRO A 668 9.88 28.78 46.45
CA PRO A 668 9.75 29.53 45.21
C PRO A 668 8.97 28.77 44.13
N GLU A 669 8.06 29.54 43.52
CA GLU A 669 7.10 29.23 42.46
C GLU A 669 7.70 28.44 41.28
N ARG A 670 7.06 27.31 40.94
CA ARG A 670 7.12 26.76 39.57
C ARG A 670 6.15 27.55 38.70
N ARG A 671 6.66 28.23 37.68
CA ARG A 671 5.85 28.73 36.56
C ARG A 671 5.25 27.53 35.81
N PRO A 672 3.93 27.46 35.58
CA PRO A 672 3.34 26.43 34.73
C PRO A 672 3.80 26.63 33.28
N SER A 673 4.10 25.52 32.61
CA SER A 673 4.50 25.49 31.21
C SER A 673 3.31 25.81 30.29
N ALA A 674 3.60 26.27 29.07
CA ALA A 674 2.60 26.63 28.04
C ALA A 674 1.65 25.48 27.61
N LEU A 675 1.80 24.28 28.17
CA LEU A 675 0.95 23.11 27.91
C LEU A 675 -0.25 22.99 28.88
N GLU A 676 -0.23 23.64 30.05
CA GLU A 676 -1.35 23.57 31.03
C GLU A 676 -2.43 24.62 30.77
N THR A 677 -2.14 25.67 29.99
CA THR A 677 -3.12 26.73 29.65
C THR A 677 -4.05 26.36 28.50
N TRP A 678 -3.83 25.22 27.82
CA TRP A 678 -4.66 24.80 26.69
C TRP A 678 -5.85 23.90 27.09
N PHE A 679 -5.81 23.30 28.29
CA PHE A 679 -6.83 22.33 28.72
C PHE A 679 -8.00 22.91 29.55
N ASP A 680 -8.01 24.21 29.86
CA ASP A 680 -9.01 24.80 30.76
C ASP A 680 -9.81 25.98 30.17
N ALA A 681 -10.14 25.91 28.88
CA ALA A 681 -11.06 26.85 28.24
C ALA A 681 -12.44 26.20 28.01
N LYS A 682 -13.26 26.13 29.05
CA LYS A 682 -14.72 26.01 28.89
C LYS A 682 -15.30 27.42 28.71
N PRO A 683 -16.12 27.69 27.67
CA PRO A 683 -16.91 28.91 27.64
C PRO A 683 -18.16 28.73 28.52
N GLU A 684 -18.34 29.60 29.51
CA GLU A 684 -19.64 29.82 30.14
C GLU A 684 -20.64 30.42 29.12
N PRO A 685 -21.95 30.10 29.22
CA PRO A 685 -22.94 30.61 28.29
C PRO A 685 -23.21 32.10 28.53
N ALA A 686 -23.10 32.88 27.45
CA ALA A 686 -23.50 34.28 27.45
C ALA A 686 -25.02 34.40 27.64
N ASP A 687 -25.39 35.15 28.67
CA ASP A 687 -26.72 35.66 28.96
C ASP A 687 -27.16 36.61 27.83
N THR A 688 -28.08 36.14 26.97
CA THR A 688 -28.81 37.00 26.03
C THR A 688 -30.28 36.96 26.39
N GLY A 689 -30.71 37.94 27.18
CA GLY A 689 -32.10 38.30 27.27
C GLY A 689 -32.63 38.81 25.94
N THR A 690 -33.81 38.36 25.54
CA THR A 690 -34.80 39.17 24.81
C THR A 690 -36.18 38.51 24.84
N ASP A 691 -37.14 39.33 25.24
CA ASP A 691 -38.53 39.43 24.76
C ASP A 691 -39.49 38.24 24.80
N GLN A 692 -40.45 38.39 25.72
CA GLN A 692 -41.83 37.95 25.58
C GLN A 692 -42.49 38.59 24.34
N PRO A 693 -43.33 37.84 23.58
CA PRO A 693 -44.43 38.42 22.85
C PRO A 693 -45.74 38.19 23.60
N THR A 694 -46.35 39.29 24.00
CA THR A 694 -47.73 39.43 24.41
C THR A 694 -48.69 38.84 23.37
N ARG A 695 -49.57 37.92 23.81
CA ARG A 695 -50.80 37.56 23.11
C ARG A 695 -51.84 38.66 23.30
N GLY A 696 -52.39 39.17 22.21
CA GLY A 696 -53.52 40.08 22.20
C GLY A 696 -54.11 40.28 20.81
N ALA A 697 -55.02 39.38 20.42
CA ALA A 697 -56.23 39.59 19.63
C ALA A 697 -56.84 38.21 19.29
#